data_AF-A0A0G0ML42-F1
#
_entry.id   AF-A0A0G0ML42-F1
#
_cell.length_a   1.000
_cell.length_b   1.000
_cell.length_c   1.000
_cell.angle_alpha   90.00
_cell.angle_beta   90.00
_cell.angle_gamma   90.00
#
_symmetry.space_group_name_H-M   'P 1'
#
loop_
_entity.id
_entity.type
_entity.pdbx_description
1 polymer ?
#
loop_
_entity_poly.entity_id
_entity_poly.type
_entity_poly.pdbx_seq_one_letter_code
_entity_poly.pdbx_strand_id
1 'polypeptide(L)'
;MRRFSFVLGVLGVCASSFCHGNEKLETVLYLPFNKSENILKNISGDNKLSISSKNVQEKTDDSKLGNAALFNGKDSLIEIKSLNLKPNESFTIEFRVKAEPQKSAEAFPIILYGNKDLKWEISFFSRGRIGFFQKKNNKILQGTVMLSQMGRQEKWTHIAFVRDSKEGKIRFYQDGQMLYEKSEIPDSFSISPNETMYIGGENSKEGSKHFHGLLGKFVFYKGAKRIFDAENSGQNVSEYKPASPVLEKPDPMIAASWEVLKKYQLNIVPAPKDIKVTGEAMAISPDEWGLELKNDYLSPGIEFFNERMELAGGKALKENKNAQNRIIIGDFEKLKEYLPKIGNPEKPPRQGYVIGTFSEDGKKRFVIAGTDKEGSLYGCITLALALKKGEKNPFLYPITARDWPDFTYRMANFHILPGKFDFESTKKIIDRALALKFNMVQGSSLYTTIADMIKNSEKIKKYYDYANKRGIRMLIQNHTCVEEDIPKFDSKTVKGASHIYYPYKTEEGLLADSHYGPGRAFTWCRDDLIEKRGFQLNQLLNEINGNSVFLHSMDCGGVDNPGNWAKRTPMDIKRWRNDRAAAEANLYNIIYNNMIKNHPDLLCIIVEYPYGASYLKNREIIEWLTRLNRLLNPDIYFCMRECSRENLEKWLAMTGKRPYIIGFEPYPVRHQQFFSCMPRYARTFYFKDREKDIYWMFSNSTLKRNLEPKALIQAEYAWNTEAPGWGWFPEDAKYITRIDEQVPQINEELLPRALSIFYGEKAAQYIAKALSTCISAGITTNQSAFQGASLSSYFNAKAKAGEEAVKDMEKAAPLVTGNEKNEFDFLYSLIKTAAILNKVKSMQLQARDDLANGKTEAAEQTIAEARKLLKNVKEPKWTSLLSKELDVAKNVGWFREKKKYLERIKKENIKVGVYNYGFHKGIVYSLDNAAGMKTGVFEDPQPAYLKNFDAVIFNACKDTGDVYGDWRKAVRDFAENGGVVIFTHNAIGRYPSSDFGKQIFPEICSGYAGQQINETELTVKKDIDEGFKAGDKYIHGYSDHLLPEPGKNAEILLVNKLGKAVAVGGKVGKGYVIYTGEIFGLSNESNDSDLTGDNWKMLFHMIRYAKKNCTKI
;
A
#
# COMPACT_ATOMS: atom_id res chain seq x y z
N MET A 1 -61.31 -27.41 -5.46
CA MET A 1 -61.35 -28.05 -6.79
C MET A 1 -59.91 -28.27 -7.25
N ARG A 2 -59.40 -29.50 -7.17
CA ARG A 2 -59.19 -30.47 -8.27
C ARG A 2 -57.92 -30.23 -9.10
N ARG A 3 -56.79 -30.83 -8.65
CA ARG A 3 -56.09 -31.97 -9.29
C ARG A 3 -56.47 -32.28 -10.76
N PHE A 4 -55.51 -32.33 -11.71
CA PHE A 4 -54.83 -33.53 -12.26
C PHE A 4 -54.03 -33.24 -13.55
N SER A 5 -53.16 -34.20 -13.91
CA SER A 5 -51.96 -34.19 -14.76
C SER A 5 -52.15 -34.51 -16.25
N PHE A 6 -51.00 -34.53 -16.99
CA PHE A 6 -50.69 -35.10 -18.34
C PHE A 6 -51.03 -34.20 -19.56
N VAL A 7 -50.12 -33.92 -20.51
CA VAL A 7 -49.43 -34.86 -21.42
C VAL A 7 -48.05 -34.34 -21.90
N LEU A 8 -47.07 -35.25 -21.95
CA LEU A 8 -45.76 -35.16 -22.63
C LEU A 8 -45.89 -35.11 -24.15
N GLY A 9 -45.02 -34.35 -24.84
CA GLY A 9 -44.70 -34.59 -26.24
C GLY A 9 -43.97 -33.44 -26.95
N VAL A 10 -42.69 -33.67 -27.28
CA VAL A 10 -41.85 -32.91 -28.22
C VAL A 10 -41.22 -31.60 -27.69
N LEU A 11 -40.02 -31.73 -27.12
CA LEU A 11 -38.78 -31.03 -27.55
C LEU A 11 -37.63 -31.49 -26.65
N GLY A 12 -37.26 -32.76 -26.82
CA GLY A 12 -35.90 -33.21 -26.51
C GLY A 12 -34.94 -32.72 -27.60
N VAL A 13 -33.69 -32.49 -27.19
CA VAL A 13 -32.52 -32.01 -27.97
C VAL A 13 -32.40 -30.48 -28.03
N CYS A 14 -31.67 -29.91 -27.05
CA CYS A 14 -30.68 -28.81 -27.21
C CYS A 14 -30.33 -28.13 -25.86
N ALA A 15 -30.04 -28.89 -24.79
CA ALA A 15 -29.55 -28.33 -23.52
C ALA A 15 -28.40 -29.16 -22.94
N SER A 16 -27.39 -29.43 -23.77
CA SER A 16 -26.11 -30.02 -23.36
C SER A 16 -25.00 -29.62 -24.34
N SER A 17 -24.68 -28.34 -24.40
CA SER A 17 -23.43 -27.84 -24.98
C SER A 17 -23.10 -26.50 -24.34
N PHE A 18 -21.82 -26.26 -24.07
CA PHE A 18 -21.23 -25.10 -23.35
C PHE A 18 -21.02 -25.23 -21.83
N CYS A 19 -20.75 -26.44 -21.35
CA CYS A 19 -19.72 -26.63 -20.32
C CYS A 19 -18.59 -27.43 -20.99
N HIS A 20 -17.56 -26.76 -21.50
CA HIS A 20 -16.37 -27.44 -22.03
C HIS A 20 -15.57 -27.98 -20.83
N GLY A 21 -15.96 -29.16 -20.31
CA GLY A 21 -15.14 -29.93 -19.39
C GLY A 21 -13.80 -30.24 -20.04
N ASN A 22 -12.73 -30.38 -19.24
CA ASN A 22 -11.43 -30.83 -19.74
C ASN A 22 -11.65 -32.11 -20.57
N GLU A 23 -11.09 -32.17 -21.78
CA GLU A 23 -11.00 -33.43 -22.50
C GLU A 23 -10.31 -34.46 -21.61
N LYS A 24 -10.65 -35.75 -21.74
CA LYS A 24 -9.96 -36.80 -20.98
C LYS A 24 -8.49 -36.77 -21.37
N LEU A 25 -7.65 -36.15 -20.53
CA LEU A 25 -6.22 -35.99 -20.78
C LEU A 25 -5.52 -37.31 -20.52
N GLU A 26 -4.79 -37.80 -21.51
CA GLU A 26 -3.90 -38.94 -21.33
C GLU A 26 -2.54 -38.42 -20.87
N THR A 27 -2.07 -38.87 -19.70
CA THR A 27 -0.72 -38.51 -19.22
C THR A 27 0.30 -39.38 -19.95
N VAL A 28 1.11 -38.77 -20.80
CA VAL A 28 2.13 -39.47 -21.61
C VAL A 28 3.43 -39.62 -20.83
N LEU A 29 3.82 -38.58 -20.07
CA LEU A 29 5.04 -38.56 -19.30
C LEU A 29 4.81 -37.86 -17.97
N TYR A 30 5.35 -38.46 -16.90
CA TYR A 30 5.36 -37.84 -15.58
C TYR A 30 6.72 -38.05 -14.92
N LEU A 31 7.43 -36.95 -14.64
CA LEU A 31 8.70 -36.94 -13.93
C LEU A 31 8.50 -36.25 -12.57
N PRO A 32 8.28 -37.04 -11.50
CA PRO A 32 8.10 -36.49 -10.15
C PRO A 32 9.42 -36.02 -9.53
N PHE A 33 10.56 -36.54 -10.01
CA PHE A 33 11.92 -36.31 -9.48
C PHE A 33 12.14 -36.76 -8.01
N ASN A 34 11.47 -37.83 -7.54
CA ASN A 34 11.58 -38.36 -6.16
C ASN A 34 12.53 -39.58 -5.99
N LYS A 35 12.94 -39.79 -4.73
CA LYS A 35 14.19 -40.34 -4.17
C LYS A 35 14.67 -41.78 -4.43
N SER A 36 14.16 -42.56 -5.39
CA SER A 36 14.68 -43.93 -5.55
C SER A 36 14.34 -44.56 -6.90
N GLU A 37 15.37 -44.85 -7.69
CA GLU A 37 15.50 -45.78 -8.84
C GLU A 37 14.43 -45.78 -9.96
N ASN A 38 13.39 -44.95 -9.86
CA ASN A 38 12.37 -44.76 -10.89
C ASN A 38 12.03 -43.27 -11.03
N ILE A 39 13.03 -42.43 -11.33
CA ILE A 39 12.83 -41.02 -11.72
C ILE A 39 11.86 -40.93 -12.93
N LEU A 40 11.68 -42.04 -13.65
CA LEU A 40 11.15 -42.13 -14.99
C LEU A 40 10.03 -43.19 -15.02
N LYS A 41 8.82 -42.85 -14.53
CA LYS A 41 7.64 -43.69 -14.77
C LYS A 41 7.02 -43.30 -16.11
N ASN A 42 7.18 -44.17 -17.11
CA ASN A 42 6.32 -44.14 -18.29
C ASN A 42 4.93 -44.63 -17.86
N ILE A 43 3.92 -43.76 -17.96
CA ILE A 43 2.54 -44.07 -17.54
C ILE A 43 1.68 -44.48 -18.75
N SER A 44 2.14 -44.25 -19.98
CA SER A 44 1.38 -44.60 -21.19
C SER A 44 1.53 -46.09 -21.53
N GLY A 45 0.41 -46.79 -21.70
CA GLY A 45 0.38 -48.22 -22.02
C GLY A 45 0.83 -48.57 -23.45
N ASP A 46 0.91 -47.59 -24.34
CA ASP A 46 1.04 -47.84 -25.79
C ASP A 46 2.37 -47.42 -26.43
N ASN A 47 3.33 -46.83 -25.70
CA ASN A 47 4.65 -46.50 -26.28
C ASN A 47 5.79 -46.70 -25.28
N LYS A 48 6.80 -47.50 -25.65
CA LYS A 48 8.06 -47.63 -24.90
C LYS A 48 8.90 -46.35 -25.07
N LEU A 49 8.63 -45.30 -24.29
CA LEU A 49 9.51 -44.15 -24.18
C LEU A 49 10.82 -44.58 -23.53
N SER A 50 11.96 -44.24 -24.16
CA SER A 50 13.28 -44.43 -23.55
C SER A 50 13.71 -43.11 -22.95
N ILE A 51 13.91 -43.08 -21.63
CA ILE A 51 14.30 -41.88 -20.92
C ILE A 51 15.68 -42.09 -20.29
N SER A 52 16.58 -41.14 -20.48
CA SER A 52 17.93 -41.16 -19.90
C SER A 52 18.29 -39.79 -19.37
N SER A 53 19.12 -39.71 -18.32
CA SER A 53 19.63 -38.46 -17.79
C SER A 53 21.15 -38.44 -17.83
N LYS A 54 21.72 -37.24 -17.98
CA LYS A 54 23.16 -36.98 -17.90
C LYS A 54 23.38 -35.87 -16.90
N ASN A 55 24.18 -36.12 -15.86
CA ASN A 55 24.62 -35.13 -14.85
C ASN A 55 23.48 -34.33 -14.18
N VAL A 56 22.26 -34.87 -14.14
CA VAL A 56 21.13 -34.30 -13.37
C VAL A 56 21.22 -34.85 -11.96
N GLN A 57 21.37 -33.95 -10.99
CA GLN A 57 21.38 -34.32 -9.58
C GLN A 57 19.99 -34.15 -8.99
N GLU A 58 19.60 -35.05 -8.11
CA GLU A 58 18.43 -34.85 -7.29
C GLU A 58 18.79 -33.90 -6.13
N LYS A 59 17.95 -32.90 -5.88
CA LYS A 59 18.08 -32.00 -4.75
C LYS A 59 16.77 -32.00 -3.96
N THR A 60 16.84 -32.38 -2.70
CA THR A 60 15.77 -32.11 -1.75
C THR A 60 15.77 -30.60 -1.48
N ASP A 61 14.72 -29.90 -1.90
CA ASP A 61 14.54 -28.45 -1.67
C ASP A 61 13.37 -28.25 -0.70
N ASP A 62 13.42 -27.21 0.14
CA ASP A 62 12.46 -26.92 1.22
C ASP A 62 11.03 -26.59 0.74
N SER A 63 10.76 -26.72 -0.56
CA SER A 63 9.42 -26.57 -1.10
C SER A 63 8.54 -27.74 -0.70
N LYS A 64 7.26 -27.48 -0.39
CA LYS A 64 6.22 -28.50 -0.16
C LYS A 64 5.98 -29.47 -1.34
N LEU A 65 6.82 -29.44 -2.38
CA LEU A 65 6.70 -30.16 -3.64
C LEU A 65 7.48 -31.48 -3.69
N GLY A 66 8.31 -31.76 -2.68
CA GLY A 66 9.20 -32.91 -2.67
C GLY A 66 10.57 -32.61 -3.29
N ASN A 67 11.19 -33.60 -3.92
CA ASN A 67 12.51 -33.47 -4.52
C ASN A 67 12.43 -32.81 -5.91
N ALA A 68 13.51 -32.15 -6.33
CA ALA A 68 13.64 -31.47 -7.60
C ALA A 68 14.89 -31.94 -8.36
N ALA A 69 14.86 -31.88 -9.68
CA ALA A 69 16.04 -32.06 -10.52
C ALA A 69 16.84 -30.76 -10.57
N LEU A 70 18.09 -30.80 -10.11
CA LEU A 70 19.07 -29.73 -10.24
C LEU A 70 19.78 -29.84 -11.59
N PHE A 71 19.70 -28.75 -12.35
CA PHE A 71 20.44 -28.55 -13.58
C PHE A 71 21.56 -27.55 -13.33
N ASN A 72 22.80 -27.93 -13.64
CA ASN A 72 24.02 -27.22 -13.25
C ASN A 72 24.45 -26.08 -14.21
N GLY A 73 23.66 -25.78 -15.25
CA GLY A 73 24.01 -24.77 -16.25
C GLY A 73 25.19 -25.13 -17.17
N LYS A 74 25.68 -26.38 -17.14
CA LYS A 74 26.84 -26.84 -17.92
C LYS A 74 26.54 -28.04 -18.81
N ASP A 75 26.02 -29.12 -18.25
CA ASP A 75 25.85 -30.39 -18.98
C ASP A 75 24.74 -31.29 -18.42
N SER A 76 24.01 -30.83 -17.40
CA SER A 76 22.81 -31.52 -16.91
C SER A 76 21.71 -31.52 -17.99
N LEU A 77 21.23 -32.70 -18.38
CA LEU A 77 20.06 -32.84 -19.26
C LEU A 77 19.33 -34.17 -19.07
N ILE A 78 18.06 -34.22 -19.47
CA ILE A 78 17.24 -35.44 -19.60
C ILE A 78 16.84 -35.60 -21.06
N GLU A 79 17.08 -36.77 -21.65
CA GLU A 79 16.63 -37.15 -22.99
C GLU A 79 15.41 -38.07 -22.91
N ILE A 80 14.37 -37.75 -23.66
CA ILE A 80 13.17 -38.59 -23.83
C ILE A 80 13.06 -38.92 -25.32
N LYS A 81 13.31 -40.18 -25.67
CA LYS A 81 13.26 -40.69 -27.04
C LYS A 81 11.91 -41.34 -27.32
N SER A 82 11.57 -41.40 -28.60
CA SER A 82 10.34 -42.04 -29.11
C SER A 82 9.04 -41.35 -28.67
N LEU A 83 9.09 -40.05 -28.35
CA LEU A 83 7.88 -39.28 -28.09
C LEU A 83 7.16 -39.01 -29.41
N ASN A 84 6.05 -39.70 -29.63
CA ASN A 84 5.28 -39.60 -30.87
C ASN A 84 4.13 -38.60 -30.73
N LEU A 85 4.32 -37.38 -31.26
CA LEU A 85 3.30 -36.35 -31.37
C LEU A 85 2.89 -36.19 -32.83
N LYS A 86 1.58 -36.29 -33.11
CA LYS A 86 1.11 -36.05 -34.49
C LYS A 86 1.15 -34.55 -34.80
N PRO A 87 1.38 -34.16 -36.07
CA PRO A 87 1.45 -32.75 -36.47
C PRO A 87 0.26 -31.91 -35.99
N ASN A 88 -0.96 -32.45 -35.91
CA ASN A 88 -2.17 -31.72 -35.49
C ASN A 88 -2.71 -32.17 -34.12
N GLU A 89 -1.88 -32.74 -33.25
CA GLU A 89 -2.30 -33.18 -31.92
C GLU A 89 -2.25 -32.04 -30.90
N SER A 90 -3.30 -31.93 -30.08
CA SER A 90 -3.30 -31.09 -28.88
C SER A 90 -2.41 -31.73 -27.81
N PHE A 91 -1.65 -30.91 -27.09
CA PHE A 91 -0.86 -31.38 -25.95
C PHE A 91 -0.70 -30.29 -24.90
N THR A 92 -0.35 -30.71 -23.70
CA THR A 92 -0.05 -29.82 -22.58
C THR A 92 1.25 -30.24 -21.92
N ILE A 93 2.11 -29.28 -21.60
CA ILE A 93 3.29 -29.49 -20.78
C ILE A 93 3.16 -28.65 -19.52
N GLU A 94 3.38 -29.27 -18.38
CA GLU A 94 3.30 -28.66 -17.05
C GLU A 94 4.60 -28.92 -16.29
N PHE A 95 5.17 -27.90 -15.65
CA PHE A 95 6.31 -28.09 -14.75
C PHE A 95 6.40 -26.94 -13.76
N ARG A 96 7.12 -27.16 -12.65
CA ARG A 96 7.57 -26.09 -11.77
C ARG A 96 9.03 -25.82 -12.00
N VAL A 97 9.41 -24.56 -11.98
CA VAL A 97 10.80 -24.12 -12.19
C VAL A 97 11.20 -23.10 -11.13
N LYS A 98 12.44 -23.22 -10.64
CA LYS A 98 13.12 -22.23 -9.81
C LYS A 98 14.47 -21.96 -10.47
N ALA A 99 14.50 -20.96 -11.34
CA ALA A 99 15.67 -20.64 -12.15
C ALA A 99 16.67 -19.78 -11.36
N GLU A 100 17.96 -20.04 -11.54
CA GLU A 100 19.02 -19.21 -10.95
C GLU A 100 19.31 -17.97 -11.81
N PRO A 101 19.77 -16.86 -11.19
CA PRO A 101 20.18 -15.66 -11.89
C PRO A 101 21.21 -15.92 -13.00
N GLN A 102 20.81 -15.64 -14.25
CA GLN A 102 21.71 -15.68 -15.39
C GLN A 102 22.31 -14.30 -15.66
N LYS A 103 23.64 -14.24 -15.78
CA LYS A 103 24.39 -13.02 -16.13
C LYS A 103 24.30 -12.67 -17.61
N SER A 104 24.07 -13.65 -18.49
CA SER A 104 24.07 -13.47 -19.94
C SER A 104 22.67 -13.12 -20.45
N ALA A 105 22.59 -12.28 -21.49
CA ALA A 105 21.34 -11.91 -22.15
C ALA A 105 20.66 -13.07 -22.92
N GLU A 106 21.32 -14.22 -22.98
CA GLU A 106 20.94 -15.32 -23.87
C GLU A 106 19.73 -16.12 -23.35
N ALA A 107 19.13 -16.86 -24.27
CA ALA A 107 18.06 -17.81 -23.99
C ALA A 107 18.65 -19.18 -23.64
N PHE A 108 18.20 -19.76 -22.54
CA PHE A 108 18.57 -21.09 -22.07
C PHE A 108 17.36 -22.02 -22.20
N PRO A 109 17.40 -23.04 -23.08
CA PRO A 109 16.29 -23.95 -23.24
C PRO A 109 16.07 -24.77 -21.97
N ILE A 110 14.87 -24.67 -21.41
CA ILE A 110 14.38 -25.55 -20.34
C ILE A 110 13.89 -26.84 -20.96
N ILE A 111 13.13 -26.74 -22.05
CA ILE A 111 12.60 -27.88 -22.83
C ILE A 111 12.89 -27.62 -24.29
N LEU A 112 13.37 -28.62 -25.01
CA LEU A 112 13.58 -28.58 -26.45
C LEU A 112 13.07 -29.88 -27.07
N TYR A 113 12.29 -29.80 -28.13
CA TYR A 113 11.79 -30.97 -28.86
C TYR A 113 11.93 -30.74 -30.36
N GLY A 114 12.50 -31.72 -31.07
CA GLY A 114 12.68 -31.69 -32.51
C GLY A 114 14.14 -31.87 -32.92
N ASN A 115 14.40 -31.71 -34.22
CA ASN A 115 15.72 -31.88 -34.81
C ASN A 115 16.33 -30.52 -35.20
N LYS A 116 17.48 -30.53 -35.89
CA LYS A 116 18.16 -29.30 -36.33
C LYS A 116 17.35 -28.48 -37.33
N ASP A 117 16.56 -29.15 -38.14
CA ASP A 117 15.80 -28.54 -39.22
C ASP A 117 14.48 -27.98 -38.71
N LEU A 118 13.85 -28.61 -37.72
CA LEU A 118 12.60 -28.15 -37.12
C LEU A 118 12.51 -28.56 -35.65
N LYS A 119 12.46 -27.56 -34.76
CA LYS A 119 12.30 -27.76 -33.31
C LYS A 119 11.44 -26.70 -32.67
N TRP A 120 10.92 -27.01 -31.50
CA TRP A 120 10.39 -26.01 -30.59
C TRP A 120 11.07 -26.10 -29.23
N GLU A 121 11.11 -24.98 -28.51
CA GLU A 121 11.72 -24.90 -27.20
C GLU A 121 10.94 -23.97 -26.26
N ILE A 122 10.97 -24.26 -24.97
CA ILE A 122 10.60 -23.36 -23.89
C ILE A 122 11.91 -22.91 -23.25
N SER A 123 12.21 -21.63 -23.31
CA SER A 123 13.52 -21.08 -22.92
C SER A 123 13.38 -19.98 -21.86
N PHE A 124 14.37 -19.93 -20.97
CA PHE A 124 14.54 -18.92 -19.93
C PHE A 124 15.54 -17.86 -20.39
N PHE A 125 15.26 -16.58 -20.17
CA PHE A 125 16.13 -15.47 -20.55
C PHE A 125 16.72 -14.75 -19.33
N SER A 126 17.76 -13.95 -19.56
CA SER A 126 18.14 -12.87 -18.62
C SER A 126 16.93 -12.11 -18.10
N ARG A 127 16.97 -11.73 -16.82
CA ARG A 127 15.91 -10.99 -16.11
C ARG A 127 14.60 -11.75 -15.90
N GLY A 128 14.64 -13.08 -15.92
CA GLY A 128 13.53 -13.91 -15.43
C GLY A 128 12.38 -14.12 -16.42
N ARG A 129 12.63 -14.00 -17.73
CA ARG A 129 11.57 -14.17 -18.74
C ARG A 129 11.54 -15.60 -19.23
N ILE A 130 10.35 -16.15 -19.45
CA ILE A 130 10.16 -17.43 -20.13
C ILE A 130 9.51 -17.15 -21.49
N GLY A 131 9.97 -17.84 -22.53
CA GLY A 131 9.40 -17.76 -23.86
C GLY A 131 9.32 -19.12 -24.54
N PHE A 132 8.41 -19.24 -25.50
CA PHE A 132 8.28 -20.41 -26.36
C PHE A 132 8.72 -20.05 -27.79
N PHE A 133 9.56 -20.87 -28.40
CA PHE A 133 10.09 -20.64 -29.75
C PHE A 133 9.88 -21.85 -30.62
N GLN A 134 9.41 -21.64 -31.84
CA GLN A 134 9.57 -22.61 -32.91
C GLN A 134 10.69 -22.14 -33.84
N LYS A 135 11.62 -23.03 -34.16
CA LYS A 135 12.79 -22.76 -34.99
C LYS A 135 12.83 -23.72 -36.18
N LYS A 136 13.17 -23.19 -37.35
CA LYS A 136 13.52 -23.98 -38.54
C LYS A 136 14.90 -23.59 -39.03
N ASN A 137 15.79 -24.56 -39.19
CA ASN A 137 17.21 -24.33 -39.49
C ASN A 137 17.84 -23.30 -38.54
N ASN A 138 17.57 -23.45 -37.23
CA ASN A 138 17.93 -22.49 -36.16
C ASN A 138 17.40 -21.05 -36.28
N LYS A 139 16.66 -20.71 -37.34
CA LYS A 139 15.96 -19.43 -37.45
C LYS A 139 14.63 -19.52 -36.71
N ILE A 140 14.35 -18.53 -35.86
CA ILE A 140 13.06 -18.45 -35.16
C ILE A 140 11.98 -18.22 -36.20
N LEU A 141 11.18 -19.26 -36.48
CA LEU A 141 10.00 -19.15 -37.34
C LEU A 141 8.89 -18.39 -36.62
N GLN A 142 8.77 -18.64 -35.32
CA GLN A 142 7.77 -18.01 -34.48
C GLN A 142 8.26 -17.91 -33.04
N GLY A 143 8.48 -16.68 -32.57
CA GLY A 143 8.80 -16.39 -31.18
C GLY A 143 7.54 -15.94 -30.45
N THR A 144 7.17 -16.67 -29.40
CA THR A 144 5.97 -16.38 -28.62
C THR A 144 6.36 -16.01 -27.20
N VAL A 145 6.26 -14.70 -26.94
CA VAL A 145 6.08 -14.02 -25.64
C VAL A 145 7.30 -13.97 -24.72
N MET A 146 7.64 -12.75 -24.31
CA MET A 146 8.58 -12.42 -23.25
C MET A 146 7.77 -11.93 -22.05
N LEU A 147 7.45 -12.82 -21.12
CA LEU A 147 6.70 -12.46 -19.91
C LEU A 147 7.61 -11.67 -18.97
N SER A 148 7.26 -10.41 -18.70
CA SER A 148 8.14 -9.46 -18.00
C SER A 148 8.01 -9.47 -16.47
N GLN A 149 7.39 -10.50 -15.87
CA GLN A 149 7.12 -10.54 -14.44
C GLN A 149 7.34 -11.93 -13.82
N MET A 150 8.55 -12.49 -13.93
CA MET A 150 9.04 -13.21 -12.76
C MET A 150 9.70 -12.18 -11.85
N GLY A 151 8.90 -11.65 -10.93
CA GLY A 151 9.45 -10.99 -9.75
C GLY A 151 10.30 -12.02 -9.02
N ARG A 152 11.62 -11.88 -9.16
CA ARG A 152 12.70 -12.61 -8.50
C ARG A 152 13.00 -14.01 -9.07
N GLN A 153 14.19 -14.12 -9.66
CA GLN A 153 14.92 -15.37 -9.78
C GLN A 153 14.99 -16.01 -8.37
N GLU A 154 15.04 -17.35 -8.27
CA GLU A 154 14.99 -18.12 -7.00
C GLU A 154 13.60 -18.39 -6.35
N LYS A 155 12.48 -17.98 -6.96
CA LYS A 155 11.13 -18.44 -6.54
C LYS A 155 10.66 -19.63 -7.39
N TRP A 156 9.93 -20.56 -6.79
CA TRP A 156 9.19 -21.59 -7.52
C TRP A 156 8.03 -20.98 -8.31
N THR A 157 7.99 -21.27 -9.59
CA THR A 157 6.95 -20.83 -10.52
C THR A 157 6.38 -22.02 -11.25
N HIS A 158 5.05 -22.17 -11.23
CA HIS A 158 4.36 -23.17 -12.05
C HIS A 158 4.17 -22.64 -13.47
N ILE A 159 4.56 -23.42 -14.45
CA ILE A 159 4.48 -23.09 -15.87
C ILE A 159 3.66 -24.17 -16.57
N ALA A 160 2.70 -23.73 -17.39
CA ALA A 160 2.05 -24.63 -18.32
C ALA A 160 1.97 -24.04 -19.73
N PHE A 161 2.27 -24.90 -20.70
CA PHE A 161 2.15 -24.62 -22.12
C PHE A 161 1.09 -25.54 -22.72
N VAL A 162 0.16 -24.96 -23.47
CA VAL A 162 -0.96 -25.70 -24.07
C VAL A 162 -0.99 -25.43 -25.55
N ARG A 163 -0.93 -26.50 -26.33
CA ARG A 163 -1.32 -26.50 -27.73
C ARG A 163 -2.70 -27.12 -27.85
N ASP A 164 -3.66 -26.34 -28.32
CA ASP A 164 -5.03 -26.75 -28.57
C ASP A 164 -5.26 -26.74 -30.08
N SER A 165 -4.98 -27.85 -30.74
CA SER A 165 -5.10 -27.97 -32.20
C SER A 165 -6.55 -27.89 -32.66
N LYS A 166 -7.50 -28.30 -31.82
CA LYS A 166 -8.94 -28.23 -32.11
C LYS A 166 -9.43 -26.80 -32.19
N GLU A 167 -8.97 -25.94 -31.27
CA GLU A 167 -9.28 -24.51 -31.30
C GLU A 167 -8.31 -23.69 -32.13
N GLY A 168 -7.25 -24.32 -32.67
CA GLY A 168 -6.17 -23.61 -33.35
C GLY A 168 -5.48 -22.60 -32.41
N LYS A 169 -5.28 -22.93 -31.13
CA LYS A 169 -4.76 -22.00 -30.11
C LYS A 169 -3.52 -22.51 -29.41
N ILE A 170 -2.66 -21.56 -29.02
CA ILE A 170 -1.57 -21.80 -28.07
C ILE A 170 -1.80 -20.95 -26.83
N ARG A 171 -1.63 -21.53 -25.65
CA ARG A 171 -1.78 -20.82 -24.37
C ARG A 171 -0.58 -21.05 -23.48
N PHE A 172 -0.28 -20.03 -22.68
CA PHE A 172 0.75 -20.08 -21.66
C PHE A 172 0.17 -19.64 -20.33
N TYR A 173 0.45 -20.41 -19.30
CA TYR A 173 0.00 -20.18 -17.94
C TYR A 173 1.20 -20.08 -17.01
N GLN A 174 1.13 -19.13 -16.07
CA GLN A 174 2.07 -18.99 -14.97
C GLN A 174 1.27 -18.99 -13.68
N ASP A 175 1.63 -19.86 -12.74
CA ASP A 175 0.93 -20.00 -11.46
C ASP A 175 -0.59 -20.15 -11.64
N GLY A 176 -0.97 -20.86 -12.71
CA GLY A 176 -2.37 -21.17 -13.05
C GLY A 176 -3.12 -20.02 -13.73
N GLN A 177 -2.56 -18.82 -13.76
CA GLN A 177 -3.09 -17.69 -14.51
C GLN A 177 -2.66 -17.77 -15.98
N MET A 178 -3.63 -17.69 -16.89
CA MET A 178 -3.35 -17.57 -18.32
C MET A 178 -2.71 -16.20 -18.60
N LEU A 179 -1.42 -16.21 -18.92
CA LEU A 179 -0.70 -14.98 -19.26
C LEU A 179 -0.75 -14.68 -20.75
N TYR A 180 -0.98 -15.70 -21.56
CA TYR A 180 -0.99 -15.55 -22.99
C TYR A 180 -1.91 -16.55 -23.68
N GLU A 181 -2.61 -16.08 -24.71
CA GLU A 181 -3.34 -16.89 -25.69
C GLU A 181 -3.03 -16.33 -27.08
N LYS A 182 -2.66 -17.21 -28.01
CA LYS A 182 -2.60 -16.90 -29.43
C LYS A 182 -3.74 -17.62 -30.14
N SER A 183 -4.60 -16.84 -30.78
CA SER A 183 -5.56 -17.34 -31.76
C SER A 183 -4.81 -17.57 -33.06
N GLU A 184 -4.95 -18.76 -33.66
CA GLU A 184 -4.27 -19.26 -34.87
C GLU A 184 -2.87 -19.84 -34.60
N ILE A 185 -2.82 -21.16 -34.41
CA ILE A 185 -1.63 -21.98 -34.64
C ILE A 185 -1.35 -21.86 -36.14
N PRO A 186 -0.22 -21.27 -36.57
CA PRO A 186 0.07 -21.19 -38.00
C PRO A 186 0.16 -22.59 -38.61
N ASP A 187 -0.17 -22.71 -39.89
CA ASP A 187 0.05 -23.95 -40.65
C ASP A 187 1.53 -24.40 -40.63
N SER A 188 2.46 -23.47 -40.36
CA SER A 188 3.89 -23.74 -40.18
C SER A 188 4.26 -24.36 -38.83
N PHE A 189 3.33 -24.44 -37.87
CA PHE A 189 3.51 -25.17 -36.61
C PHE A 189 3.41 -26.68 -36.85
N SER A 190 4.45 -27.21 -37.49
CA SER A 190 4.63 -28.64 -37.68
C SER A 190 5.45 -29.21 -36.52
N ILE A 191 5.06 -30.41 -36.09
CA ILE A 191 5.80 -31.20 -35.12
C ILE A 191 6.33 -32.40 -35.88
N SER A 192 7.65 -32.58 -35.89
CA SER A 192 8.25 -33.81 -36.42
C SER A 192 7.90 -34.98 -35.47
N PRO A 193 7.27 -36.05 -35.97
CA PRO A 193 6.97 -37.22 -35.15
C PRO A 193 8.26 -37.94 -34.77
N ASN A 194 8.25 -38.65 -33.63
CA ASN A 194 9.34 -39.52 -33.15
C ASN A 194 10.67 -38.81 -32.87
N GLU A 195 10.63 -37.51 -32.56
CA GLU A 195 11.84 -36.76 -32.21
C GLU A 195 12.20 -36.93 -30.72
N THR A 196 13.44 -36.55 -30.38
CA THR A 196 13.90 -36.53 -28.99
C THR A 196 13.49 -35.22 -28.32
N MET A 197 12.96 -35.33 -27.09
CA MET A 197 12.81 -34.19 -26.19
C MET A 197 14.02 -34.12 -25.25
N TYR A 198 14.54 -32.92 -25.07
CA TYR A 198 15.56 -32.59 -24.09
C TYR A 198 14.96 -31.69 -23.00
N ILE A 199 15.26 -31.98 -21.74
CA ILE A 199 14.97 -31.11 -20.60
C ILE A 199 16.32 -30.67 -20.01
N GLY A 200 16.52 -29.37 -19.84
CA GLY A 200 17.71 -28.80 -19.18
C GLY A 200 18.83 -28.32 -20.11
N GLY A 201 18.74 -28.53 -21.42
CA GLY A 201 19.75 -28.06 -22.37
C GLY A 201 19.56 -28.62 -23.79
N GLU A 202 20.39 -28.16 -24.72
CA GLU A 202 20.44 -28.66 -26.11
C GLU A 202 21.59 -29.67 -26.28
N ASN A 203 21.36 -30.75 -27.05
CA ASN A 203 22.42 -31.68 -27.47
C ASN A 203 23.14 -31.17 -28.74
N SER A 204 23.69 -29.95 -28.70
CA SER A 204 24.50 -29.42 -29.79
C SER A 204 25.99 -29.66 -29.50
N LYS A 205 26.78 -29.95 -30.54
CA LYS A 205 28.24 -30.11 -30.43
C LYS A 205 28.97 -28.85 -29.92
N GLU A 206 28.28 -27.71 -29.82
CA GLU A 206 28.80 -26.40 -29.41
C GLU A 206 28.56 -26.05 -27.92
N GLY A 207 27.88 -26.91 -27.15
CA GLY A 207 28.02 -27.00 -25.67
C GLY A 207 27.72 -25.78 -24.79
N SER A 208 27.07 -24.71 -25.26
CA SER A 208 27.03 -23.44 -24.50
C SER A 208 25.70 -23.07 -23.83
N LYS A 209 24.61 -23.83 -23.99
CA LYS A 209 23.26 -23.40 -23.53
C LYS A 209 22.53 -24.44 -22.69
N HIS A 210 22.86 -24.48 -21.40
CA HIS A 210 22.22 -25.35 -20.42
C HIS A 210 21.46 -24.52 -19.38
N PHE A 211 20.29 -25.02 -18.96
CA PHE A 211 19.50 -24.42 -17.89
C PHE A 211 20.24 -24.57 -16.55
N HIS A 212 20.24 -23.50 -15.75
CA HIS A 212 20.78 -23.52 -14.39
C HIS A 212 19.64 -23.22 -13.40
N GLY A 213 19.30 -24.21 -12.58
CA GLY A 213 18.22 -24.10 -11.60
C GLY A 213 17.57 -25.44 -11.30
N LEU A 214 16.40 -25.36 -10.65
CA LEU A 214 15.63 -26.52 -10.22
C LEU A 214 14.37 -26.69 -11.09
N LEU A 215 14.07 -27.93 -11.47
CA LEU A 215 12.77 -28.32 -12.03
C LEU A 215 12.09 -29.35 -11.14
N GLY A 216 10.80 -29.15 -10.91
CA GLY A 216 9.94 -30.03 -10.12
C GLY A 216 8.69 -30.42 -10.90
N LYS A 217 8.17 -31.64 -10.67
CA LYS A 217 6.86 -32.11 -11.16
C LYS A 217 6.62 -31.82 -12.66
N PHE A 218 7.42 -32.41 -13.54
CA PHE A 218 7.21 -32.27 -14.98
C PHE A 218 6.14 -33.26 -15.46
N VAL A 219 5.16 -32.80 -16.22
CA VAL A 219 4.07 -33.61 -16.77
C VAL A 219 3.83 -33.26 -18.22
N PHE A 220 3.65 -34.28 -19.06
CA PHE A 220 3.23 -34.14 -20.45
C PHE A 220 1.90 -34.85 -20.65
N TYR A 221 0.90 -34.13 -21.14
CA TYR A 221 -0.41 -34.65 -21.49
C TYR A 221 -0.65 -34.62 -23.00
N LYS A 222 -1.30 -35.67 -23.52
CA LYS A 222 -2.04 -35.60 -24.79
C LYS A 222 -3.41 -34.97 -24.52
N GLY A 223 -3.72 -33.91 -25.26
CA GLY A 223 -4.89 -33.08 -25.08
C GLY A 223 -4.58 -31.68 -24.52
N ALA A 224 -5.53 -30.77 -24.70
CA ALA A 224 -5.43 -29.40 -24.24
C ALA A 224 -6.07 -29.22 -22.85
N LYS A 225 -5.24 -29.12 -21.81
CA LYS A 225 -5.68 -28.78 -20.46
C LYS A 225 -5.91 -27.27 -20.40
N ARG A 226 -7.06 -26.82 -19.92
CA ARG A 226 -7.40 -25.38 -19.87
C ARG A 226 -7.46 -24.83 -18.46
N ILE A 227 -7.60 -25.74 -17.50
CA ILE A 227 -7.64 -25.46 -16.08
C ILE A 227 -6.39 -26.08 -15.50
N PHE A 228 -5.50 -25.24 -15.04
CA PHE A 228 -4.34 -25.66 -14.28
C PHE A 228 -4.67 -25.47 -12.82
N ASP A 229 -4.57 -26.57 -12.09
CA ASP A 229 -4.39 -26.48 -10.66
C ASP A 229 -2.97 -25.93 -10.45
N ALA A 230 -2.78 -24.61 -10.57
CA ALA A 230 -2.12 -24.01 -9.42
C ALA A 230 -3.00 -24.45 -8.27
N GLU A 231 -2.44 -24.87 -7.15
CA GLU A 231 -3.24 -25.31 -6.00
C GLU A 231 -4.19 -24.19 -5.47
N ASN A 232 -4.44 -23.11 -6.24
CA ASN A 232 -5.34 -21.98 -6.01
C ASN A 232 -6.10 -21.37 -7.25
N SER A 233 -6.13 -21.92 -8.49
CA SER A 233 -6.72 -21.16 -9.64
C SER A 233 -7.93 -21.75 -10.38
N GLY A 234 -8.66 -22.71 -9.79
CA GLY A 234 -10.04 -22.97 -10.22
C GLY A 234 -10.92 -21.76 -9.93
N GLN A 235 -11.60 -21.21 -10.94
CA GLN A 235 -12.59 -20.12 -10.83
C GLN A 235 -13.81 -20.52 -9.97
N ASN A 236 -13.62 -20.59 -8.66
CA ASN A 236 -14.30 -19.63 -7.82
C ASN A 236 -13.37 -18.42 -7.77
N VAL A 237 -13.88 -17.19 -7.86
CA VAL A 237 -13.07 -16.03 -7.47
C VAL A 237 -12.53 -16.36 -6.10
N SER A 238 -11.24 -16.71 -5.99
CA SER A 238 -10.69 -17.28 -4.77
C SER A 238 -11.07 -16.33 -3.66
N GLU A 239 -11.85 -16.84 -2.70
CA GLU A 239 -12.32 -16.05 -1.58
C GLU A 239 -11.18 -15.19 -1.08
N TYR A 240 -11.40 -13.88 -0.95
CA TYR A 240 -10.34 -12.97 -0.54
C TYR A 240 -9.78 -13.47 0.79
N LYS A 241 -8.46 -13.69 0.82
CA LYS A 241 -7.74 -14.09 2.03
C LYS A 241 -6.64 -13.07 2.28
N PRO A 242 -6.54 -12.53 3.51
CA PRO A 242 -5.37 -11.80 3.93
C PRO A 242 -4.09 -12.62 3.71
N ALA A 243 -2.97 -11.93 3.55
CA ALA A 243 -1.66 -12.58 3.50
C ALA A 243 -1.44 -13.36 4.81
N SER A 244 -0.76 -14.50 4.72
CA SER A 244 -0.33 -15.21 5.92
C SER A 244 0.86 -14.50 6.56
N PRO A 245 0.86 -14.31 7.89
CA PRO A 245 1.97 -13.70 8.59
C PRO A 245 3.26 -14.50 8.46
N VAL A 246 4.33 -13.82 8.03
CA VAL A 246 5.70 -14.27 8.25
C VAL A 246 6.10 -13.78 9.64
N LEU A 247 6.20 -14.71 10.59
CA LEU A 247 6.54 -14.45 11.99
C LEU A 247 7.98 -14.85 12.26
N GLU A 248 8.67 -14.06 13.07
CA GLU A 248 9.98 -14.40 13.60
C GLU A 248 9.86 -14.99 15.02
N LYS A 249 10.90 -15.69 15.47
CA LYS A 249 10.94 -16.21 16.84
C LYS A 249 11.02 -15.03 17.82
N PRO A 250 10.13 -14.91 18.81
CA PRO A 250 10.24 -13.86 19.81
C PRO A 250 11.46 -14.06 20.71
N ASP A 251 11.90 -12.98 21.34
CA ASP A 251 12.87 -13.06 22.43
C ASP A 251 12.32 -14.02 23.53
N PRO A 252 13.10 -15.02 23.98
CA PRO A 252 12.60 -16.02 24.92
C PRO A 252 12.15 -15.45 26.26
N MET A 253 12.79 -14.38 26.74
CA MET A 253 12.47 -13.75 28.01
C MET A 253 11.15 -12.98 27.90
N ILE A 254 10.95 -12.22 26.82
CA ILE A 254 9.69 -11.53 26.54
C ILE A 254 8.54 -12.54 26.33
N ALA A 255 8.79 -13.64 25.62
CA ALA A 255 7.79 -14.69 25.41
C ALA A 255 7.38 -15.36 26.74
N ALA A 256 8.34 -15.66 27.62
CA ALA A 256 8.05 -16.17 28.97
C ALA A 256 7.22 -15.19 29.79
N SER A 257 7.51 -13.89 29.68
CA SER A 257 6.72 -12.84 30.32
C SER A 257 5.27 -12.81 29.83
N TRP A 258 5.03 -12.97 28.52
CA TRP A 258 3.66 -13.10 27.98
C TRP A 258 2.90 -14.30 28.58
N GLU A 259 3.55 -15.46 28.72
CA GLU A 259 2.93 -16.63 29.36
C GLU A 259 2.58 -16.39 30.84
N VAL A 260 3.41 -15.64 31.58
CA VAL A 260 3.09 -15.21 32.95
C VAL A 260 1.87 -14.29 32.94
N LEU A 261 1.85 -13.28 32.07
CA LEU A 261 0.70 -12.36 31.97
C LEU A 261 -0.59 -13.11 31.65
N LYS A 262 -0.53 -14.07 30.72
CA LYS A 262 -1.66 -14.92 30.33
C LYS A 262 -2.13 -15.82 31.49
N LYS A 263 -1.19 -16.53 32.14
CA LYS A 263 -1.49 -17.45 33.26
C LYS A 263 -2.21 -16.74 34.42
N TYR A 264 -1.81 -15.51 34.74
CA TYR A 264 -2.37 -14.73 35.85
C TYR A 264 -3.39 -13.67 35.41
N GLN A 265 -3.72 -13.62 34.12
CA GLN A 265 -4.64 -12.65 33.52
C GLN A 265 -4.27 -11.20 33.85
N LEU A 266 -2.98 -10.87 33.78
CA LEU A 266 -2.47 -9.53 34.06
C LEU A 266 -2.57 -8.68 32.79
N ASN A 267 -3.20 -7.50 32.90
CA ASN A 267 -3.46 -6.62 31.75
C ASN A 267 -2.35 -5.59 31.50
N ILE A 268 -1.11 -6.02 31.68
CA ILE A 268 0.06 -5.13 31.57
C ILE A 268 0.42 -4.96 30.09
N VAL A 269 0.44 -3.71 29.63
CA VAL A 269 0.92 -3.31 28.29
C VAL A 269 1.74 -2.03 28.43
N PRO A 270 2.95 -1.95 27.86
CA PRO A 270 3.70 -3.06 27.27
C PRO A 270 4.09 -4.12 28.31
N ALA A 271 4.26 -5.36 27.87
CA ALA A 271 4.68 -6.47 28.74
C ALA A 271 6.10 -6.24 29.28
N PRO A 272 6.35 -6.47 30.58
CA PRO A 272 7.71 -6.38 31.10
C PRO A 272 8.62 -7.40 30.44
N LYS A 273 9.87 -7.04 30.17
CA LYS A 273 10.85 -7.97 29.59
C LYS A 273 11.05 -9.22 30.45
N ASP A 274 11.22 -9.07 31.77
CA ASP A 274 11.25 -10.17 32.75
C ASP A 274 10.19 -9.92 33.82
N ILE A 275 9.23 -10.84 33.98
CA ILE A 275 8.23 -10.83 35.06
C ILE A 275 7.99 -12.23 35.63
N LYS A 276 7.87 -12.30 36.96
CA LYS A 276 7.47 -13.52 37.68
C LYS A 276 6.47 -13.18 38.76
N VAL A 277 5.52 -14.09 38.99
CA VAL A 277 4.66 -14.08 40.18
C VAL A 277 5.35 -14.93 41.25
N THR A 278 5.58 -14.36 42.43
CA THR A 278 6.43 -14.91 43.49
C THR A 278 5.65 -15.34 44.73
N GLY A 279 4.34 -15.10 44.77
CA GLY A 279 3.50 -15.48 45.89
C GLY A 279 2.00 -15.40 45.57
N GLU A 280 1.20 -15.58 46.61
CA GLU A 280 -0.26 -15.54 46.52
C GLU A 280 -0.81 -14.12 46.44
N ALA A 281 -1.99 -13.97 45.85
CA ALA A 281 -2.70 -12.71 45.76
C ALA A 281 -2.92 -12.08 47.15
N MET A 282 -2.72 -10.77 47.25
CA MET A 282 -2.93 -9.99 48.47
C MET A 282 -3.88 -8.83 48.21
N ALA A 283 -4.85 -8.67 49.11
CA ALA A 283 -5.77 -7.54 49.08
C ALA A 283 -5.02 -6.23 49.35
N ILE A 284 -5.37 -5.19 48.59
CA ILE A 284 -4.84 -3.85 48.72
C ILE A 284 -5.97 -2.96 49.24
N SER A 285 -5.88 -2.54 50.50
CA SER A 285 -6.84 -1.65 51.16
C SER A 285 -6.12 -0.42 51.73
N PRO A 286 -6.76 0.77 51.74
CA PRO A 286 -6.14 1.96 52.35
C PRO A 286 -5.92 1.87 53.86
N ASP A 287 -6.61 0.95 54.54
CA ASP A 287 -6.49 0.76 55.99
C ASP A 287 -5.17 0.03 56.35
N GLU A 288 -4.70 -0.85 55.45
CA GLU A 288 -3.47 -1.61 55.65
C GLU A 288 -2.30 -1.07 54.83
N TRP A 289 -2.56 -0.50 53.65
CA TRP A 289 -1.54 -0.08 52.69
C TRP A 289 -1.38 1.44 52.62
N GLY A 290 -0.13 1.89 52.60
CA GLY A 290 0.26 3.27 52.35
C GLY A 290 1.30 3.41 51.24
N LEU A 291 1.45 4.62 50.71
CA LEU A 291 2.52 4.96 49.77
C LEU A 291 3.71 5.57 50.51
N GLU A 292 4.92 5.23 50.08
CA GLU A 292 6.16 5.88 50.50
C GLU A 292 6.92 6.37 49.28
N LEU A 293 6.86 7.69 49.03
CA LEU A 293 7.47 8.32 47.87
C LEU A 293 8.86 8.86 48.26
N LYS A 294 9.87 8.57 47.44
CA LYS A 294 11.22 9.14 47.58
C LYS A 294 11.47 10.31 46.61
N ASN A 295 10.52 10.63 45.73
CA ASN A 295 10.60 11.68 44.71
C ASN A 295 9.26 12.41 44.54
N ASP A 296 9.29 13.73 44.33
CA ASP A 296 8.08 14.57 44.25
C ASP A 296 7.37 14.51 42.88
N TYR A 297 8.09 14.13 41.82
CA TYR A 297 7.53 14.06 40.46
C TYR A 297 6.63 12.83 40.22
N LEU A 298 6.44 11.97 41.22
CA LEU A 298 5.71 10.70 41.08
C LEU A 298 4.19 10.88 41.04
N SER A 299 3.68 12.10 41.26
CA SER A 299 2.23 12.36 41.35
C SER A 299 1.44 11.78 40.16
N PRO A 300 1.87 11.87 38.89
CA PRO A 300 1.09 11.31 37.79
C PRO A 300 1.01 9.77 37.82
N GLY A 301 2.09 9.10 38.25
CA GLY A 301 2.08 7.64 38.42
C GLY A 301 1.15 7.20 39.55
N ILE A 302 1.06 8.00 40.62
CA ILE A 302 0.13 7.76 41.74
C ILE A 302 -1.31 8.08 41.36
N GLU A 303 -1.56 9.18 40.65
CA GLU A 303 -2.86 9.52 40.07
C GLU A 303 -3.39 8.34 39.26
N PHE A 304 -2.57 7.79 38.34
CA PHE A 304 -2.94 6.61 37.55
C PHE A 304 -3.14 5.35 38.40
N PHE A 305 -2.26 5.07 39.37
CA PHE A 305 -2.42 3.92 40.26
C PHE A 305 -3.74 3.96 41.04
N ASN A 306 -4.10 5.13 41.57
CA ASN A 306 -5.33 5.31 42.33
C ASN A 306 -6.58 5.25 41.44
N GLU A 307 -6.52 5.77 40.22
CA GLU A 307 -7.59 5.56 39.22
C GLU A 307 -7.82 4.07 38.96
N ARG A 308 -6.75 3.28 38.81
CA ARG A 308 -6.84 1.83 38.64
C ARG A 308 -7.37 1.11 39.89
N MET A 309 -7.02 1.58 41.09
CA MET A 309 -7.61 1.08 42.34
C MET A 309 -9.12 1.27 42.36
N GLU A 310 -9.62 2.45 42.00
CA GLU A 310 -11.05 2.76 41.95
C GLU A 310 -11.78 1.90 40.89
N LEU A 311 -11.21 1.78 39.69
CA LEU A 311 -11.76 0.91 38.63
C LEU A 311 -11.78 -0.57 39.04
N ALA A 312 -10.86 -1.00 39.89
CA ALA A 312 -10.83 -2.33 40.48
C ALA A 312 -11.76 -2.48 41.72
N GLY A 313 -12.54 -1.45 42.07
CA GLY A 313 -13.49 -1.45 43.19
C GLY A 313 -12.90 -1.07 44.54
N GLY A 314 -11.68 -0.54 44.58
CA GLY A 314 -11.01 -0.06 45.78
C GLY A 314 -11.17 1.43 46.02
N LYS A 315 -10.34 1.94 46.94
CA LYS A 315 -10.21 3.38 47.25
C LYS A 315 -8.77 3.81 47.04
N ALA A 316 -8.56 5.09 46.73
CA ALA A 316 -7.24 5.68 46.57
C ALA A 316 -6.35 5.47 47.83
N LEU A 317 -5.09 5.10 47.60
CA LEU A 317 -4.07 5.04 48.64
C LEU A 317 -3.48 6.44 48.87
N LYS A 318 -3.09 6.71 50.11
CA LYS A 318 -2.46 7.96 50.53
C LYS A 318 -0.99 7.74 50.86
N GLU A 319 -0.19 8.80 50.80
CA GLU A 319 1.16 8.77 51.37
C GLU A 319 1.07 8.54 52.88
N ASN A 320 1.63 7.42 53.34
CA ASN A 320 1.64 7.04 54.75
C ASN A 320 2.82 6.11 55.01
N LYS A 321 3.94 6.69 55.45
CA LYS A 321 5.18 5.98 55.77
C LYS A 321 5.03 5.06 57.00
N ASN A 322 3.97 5.23 57.79
CA ASN A 322 3.68 4.44 58.99
C ASN A 322 2.63 3.34 58.75
N ALA A 323 2.12 3.19 57.52
CA ALA A 323 1.17 2.14 57.19
C ALA A 323 1.77 0.74 57.44
N GLN A 324 0.90 -0.21 57.80
CA GLN A 324 1.30 -1.59 58.06
C GLN A 324 2.02 -2.17 56.84
N ASN A 325 1.42 -2.07 55.67
CA ASN A 325 1.95 -2.47 54.36
C ASN A 325 2.30 -1.21 53.53
N ARG A 326 3.31 -1.28 52.67
CA ARG A 326 3.76 -0.10 51.91
C ARG A 326 4.12 -0.43 50.46
N ILE A 327 3.82 0.52 49.57
CA ILE A 327 4.41 0.60 48.22
C ILE A 327 5.45 1.72 48.24
N ILE A 328 6.73 1.34 48.13
CA ILE A 328 7.88 2.23 48.22
C ILE A 328 8.36 2.52 46.80
N ILE A 329 8.41 3.81 46.42
CA ILE A 329 8.65 4.22 45.04
C ILE A 329 9.71 5.31 45.00
N GLY A 330 10.69 5.15 44.12
CA GLY A 330 11.75 6.13 43.94
C GLY A 330 12.75 5.69 42.90
N ASP A 331 13.80 6.49 42.75
CA ASP A 331 14.90 6.13 41.85
C ASP A 331 15.83 5.11 42.50
N PHE A 332 16.53 4.36 41.65
CA PHE A 332 17.50 3.35 42.05
C PHE A 332 18.46 3.83 43.14
N GLU A 333 18.98 5.06 42.99
CA GLU A 333 19.92 5.65 43.95
C GLU A 333 19.31 5.93 45.32
N LYS A 334 18.02 6.30 45.36
CA LYS A 334 17.28 6.61 46.59
C LYS A 334 16.71 5.36 47.27
N LEU A 335 16.75 4.22 46.59
CA LEU A 335 16.24 2.94 47.08
C LEU A 335 17.34 1.92 47.39
N LYS A 336 18.61 2.34 47.46
CA LYS A 336 19.76 1.48 47.76
C LYS A 336 19.59 0.57 48.97
N GLU A 337 18.91 1.03 50.02
CA GLU A 337 18.64 0.23 51.23
C GLU A 337 17.59 -0.89 51.01
N TYR A 338 16.73 -0.75 50.01
CA TYR A 338 15.67 -1.72 49.70
C TYR A 338 16.06 -2.71 48.60
N LEU A 339 16.98 -2.34 47.71
CA LEU A 339 17.41 -3.21 46.60
C LEU A 339 17.90 -4.58 47.07
N PRO A 340 18.75 -4.71 48.12
CA PRO A 340 19.16 -6.02 48.63
C PRO A 340 17.98 -6.88 49.10
N LYS A 341 16.93 -6.26 49.64
CA LYS A 341 15.75 -6.96 50.18
C LYS A 341 14.87 -7.59 49.09
N ILE A 342 15.00 -7.11 47.85
CA ILE A 342 14.29 -7.66 46.67
C ILE A 342 15.24 -8.45 45.75
N GLY A 343 16.38 -8.93 46.27
CA GLY A 343 17.31 -9.76 45.52
C GLY A 343 18.38 -9.00 44.73
N ASN A 344 18.60 -7.71 45.05
CA ASN A 344 19.59 -6.84 44.43
C ASN A 344 19.56 -6.88 42.88
N PRO A 345 18.41 -6.58 42.25
CA PRO A 345 18.27 -6.68 40.81
C PRO A 345 19.23 -5.73 40.09
N GLU A 346 19.69 -6.13 38.91
CA GLU A 346 20.53 -5.30 38.06
C GLU A 346 19.79 -4.03 37.62
N LYS A 347 20.43 -2.86 37.75
CA LYS A 347 19.91 -1.57 37.28
C LYS A 347 19.62 -1.65 35.78
N PRO A 348 18.37 -1.47 35.34
CA PRO A 348 18.04 -1.52 33.91
C PRO A 348 18.54 -0.24 33.20
N PRO A 349 18.55 -0.24 31.85
CA PRO A 349 18.86 0.95 31.04
C PRO A 349 17.93 2.14 31.32
N ARG A 350 18.16 3.26 30.59
CA ARG A 350 17.33 4.47 30.64
C ARG A 350 15.84 4.15 30.50
N GLN A 351 15.00 4.84 31.26
CA GLN A 351 13.55 4.59 31.38
C GLN A 351 13.16 3.20 31.91
N GLY A 352 14.14 2.43 32.36
CA GLY A 352 13.91 1.13 32.94
C GLY A 352 13.51 1.20 34.41
N TYR A 353 12.94 0.11 34.90
CA TYR A 353 12.57 -0.04 36.31
C TYR A 353 12.66 -1.48 36.77
N VAL A 354 12.70 -1.65 38.10
CA VAL A 354 12.52 -2.93 38.77
C VAL A 354 11.36 -2.85 39.73
N ILE A 355 10.59 -3.94 39.84
CA ILE A 355 9.56 -4.15 40.85
C ILE A 355 9.95 -5.39 41.63
N GLY A 356 9.87 -5.32 42.96
CA GLY A 356 10.08 -6.48 43.81
C GLY A 356 9.20 -6.44 45.05
N THR A 357 9.09 -7.59 45.72
CA THR A 357 8.37 -7.70 46.98
C THR A 357 9.23 -8.35 48.05
N PHE A 358 9.03 -7.92 49.30
CA PHE A 358 9.62 -8.57 50.46
C PHE A 358 8.72 -8.43 51.68
N SER A 359 9.06 -9.17 52.75
CA SER A 359 8.38 -9.06 54.05
C SER A 359 9.41 -8.69 55.12
N GLU A 360 9.03 -7.83 56.06
CA GLU A 360 9.85 -7.41 57.19
C GLU A 360 8.94 -7.27 58.41
N ASP A 361 9.20 -8.02 59.47
CA ASP A 361 8.37 -8.06 60.69
C ASP A 361 6.88 -8.35 60.42
N GLY A 362 6.60 -9.28 59.49
CA GLY A 362 5.24 -9.63 59.07
C GLY A 362 4.56 -8.61 58.16
N LYS A 363 5.21 -7.47 57.88
CA LYS A 363 4.69 -6.40 57.03
C LYS A 363 5.13 -6.58 55.58
N LYS A 364 4.21 -6.42 54.63
CA LYS A 364 4.47 -6.60 53.19
C LYS A 364 4.92 -5.30 52.53
N ARG A 365 5.84 -5.39 51.58
CA ARG A 365 6.41 -4.25 50.86
C ARG A 365 6.45 -4.53 49.37
N PHE A 366 5.96 -3.60 48.56
CA PHE A 366 6.35 -3.48 47.14
C PHE A 366 7.43 -2.42 47.03
N VAL A 367 8.44 -2.66 46.23
CA VAL A 367 9.51 -1.70 45.91
C VAL A 367 9.50 -1.48 44.40
N ILE A 368 9.40 -0.23 43.99
CA ILE A 368 9.51 0.19 42.59
C ILE A 368 10.72 1.10 42.47
N ALA A 369 11.79 0.63 41.82
CA ALA A 369 13.00 1.41 41.62
C ALA A 369 13.22 1.71 40.13
N GLY A 370 13.03 2.97 39.75
CA GLY A 370 13.29 3.45 38.40
C GLY A 370 14.75 3.85 38.19
N THR A 371 15.27 3.67 36.98
CA THR A 371 16.60 4.16 36.61
C THR A 371 16.62 5.69 36.50
N ASP A 372 15.51 6.30 36.11
CA ASP A 372 15.28 7.74 35.99
C ASP A 372 13.80 8.10 36.29
N LYS A 373 13.42 9.37 36.08
CA LYS A 373 12.06 9.86 36.32
C LYS A 373 11.01 9.03 35.59
N GLU A 374 11.22 8.81 34.29
CA GLU A 374 10.32 8.04 33.43
C GLU A 374 10.24 6.58 33.88
N GLY A 375 11.38 5.95 34.20
CA GLY A 375 11.43 4.59 34.75
C GLY A 375 10.58 4.43 36.01
N SER A 376 10.72 5.36 36.96
CA SER A 376 9.94 5.34 38.20
C SER A 376 8.44 5.48 37.92
N LEU A 377 8.04 6.38 36.99
CA LEU A 377 6.65 6.52 36.54
C LEU A 377 6.12 5.25 35.87
N TYR A 378 6.90 4.64 34.97
CA TYR A 378 6.53 3.43 34.26
C TYR A 378 6.43 2.20 35.16
N GLY A 379 7.25 2.13 36.21
CA GLY A 379 7.11 1.14 37.28
C GLY A 379 5.77 1.27 38.01
N CYS A 380 5.35 2.50 38.37
CA CYS A 380 4.03 2.75 38.97
C CYS A 380 2.89 2.26 38.06
N ILE A 381 2.95 2.62 36.77
CA ILE A 381 1.95 2.23 35.78
C ILE A 381 1.87 0.71 35.64
N THR A 382 3.02 0.05 35.62
CA THR A 382 3.10 -1.41 35.52
C THR A 382 2.44 -2.10 36.72
N LEU A 383 2.72 -1.62 37.94
CA LEU A 383 2.07 -2.15 39.13
C LEU A 383 0.57 -1.84 39.14
N ALA A 384 0.16 -0.64 38.68
CA ALA A 384 -1.25 -0.26 38.56
C ALA A 384 -2.01 -1.15 37.58
N LEU A 385 -1.39 -1.52 36.45
CA LEU A 385 -1.98 -2.43 35.46
C LEU A 385 -2.00 -3.90 35.94
N ALA A 386 -1.22 -4.24 36.97
CA ALA A 386 -1.26 -5.55 37.62
C ALA A 386 -2.43 -5.68 38.62
N LEU A 387 -3.12 -4.59 38.99
CA LEU A 387 -4.28 -4.62 39.88
C LEU A 387 -5.42 -5.45 39.28
N LYS A 388 -6.01 -6.30 40.11
CA LYS A 388 -7.19 -7.09 39.77
C LYS A 388 -8.35 -6.73 40.67
N LYS A 389 -9.56 -6.80 40.11
CA LYS A 389 -10.79 -6.62 40.86
C LYS A 389 -10.98 -7.80 41.82
N GLY A 390 -11.11 -7.51 43.11
CA GLY A 390 -11.52 -8.50 44.13
C GLY A 390 -12.97 -8.29 44.59
N GLU A 391 -13.45 -9.12 45.51
CA GLU A 391 -14.82 -9.05 46.02
C GLU A 391 -15.08 -7.79 46.85
N LYS A 392 -14.16 -7.48 47.77
CA LYS A 392 -14.25 -6.31 48.66
C LYS A 392 -13.21 -5.25 48.36
N ASN A 393 -11.98 -5.68 48.08
CA ASN A 393 -10.85 -4.82 47.77
C ASN A 393 -10.15 -5.35 46.51
N PRO A 394 -9.50 -4.49 45.71
CA PRO A 394 -8.57 -4.92 44.69
C PRO A 394 -7.47 -5.80 45.29
N PHE A 395 -6.85 -6.64 44.47
CA PHE A 395 -5.70 -7.44 44.89
C PHE A 395 -4.54 -7.33 43.90
N LEU A 396 -3.34 -7.60 44.40
CA LEU A 396 -2.11 -7.74 43.62
C LEU A 396 -1.48 -9.10 43.88
N TYR A 397 -0.86 -9.67 42.86
CA TYR A 397 0.12 -10.73 43.07
C TYR A 397 1.48 -10.12 43.43
N PRO A 398 2.24 -10.71 44.37
CA PRO A 398 3.65 -10.41 44.54
C PRO A 398 4.39 -10.69 43.25
N ILE A 399 5.00 -9.66 42.66
CA ILE A 399 5.74 -9.79 41.41
C ILE A 399 7.19 -9.36 41.58
N THR A 400 8.07 -10.01 40.83
CA THR A 400 9.36 -9.44 40.45
C THR A 400 9.27 -9.05 38.98
N ALA A 401 9.66 -7.82 38.65
CA ALA A 401 9.73 -7.38 37.26
C ALA A 401 11.01 -6.58 37.02
N ARG A 402 11.60 -6.72 35.84
CA ARG A 402 12.67 -5.86 35.33
C ARG A 402 12.37 -5.53 33.88
N ASP A 403 12.37 -4.24 33.56
CA ASP A 403 11.87 -3.78 32.26
C ASP A 403 12.52 -2.48 31.80
N TRP A 404 12.53 -2.24 30.49
CA TRP A 404 12.98 -1.02 29.81
C TRP A 404 12.51 -1.04 28.35
N PRO A 405 12.40 0.11 27.66
CA PRO A 405 12.00 0.14 26.26
C PRO A 405 13.16 -0.13 25.30
N ASP A 406 12.87 -0.69 24.12
CA ASP A 406 13.81 -0.77 23.00
C ASP A 406 14.03 0.62 22.36
N PHE A 407 12.95 1.31 21.97
CA PHE A 407 13.04 2.71 21.53
C PHE A 407 12.88 3.63 22.73
N THR A 408 13.86 4.48 23.05
CA THR A 408 13.75 5.43 24.18
C THR A 408 12.75 6.55 23.91
N TYR A 409 12.51 6.89 22.64
CA TYR A 409 11.51 7.86 22.23
C TYR A 409 10.41 7.17 21.42
N ARG A 410 9.19 7.23 21.95
CA ARG A 410 8.02 6.53 21.40
C ARG A 410 6.90 7.54 21.26
N MET A 411 6.53 7.82 20.02
CA MET A 411 5.53 8.84 19.72
C MET A 411 4.19 8.21 19.39
N ALA A 412 3.17 8.55 20.20
CA ALA A 412 1.81 8.19 19.90
C ALA A 412 1.23 9.15 18.85
N ASN A 413 0.49 8.60 17.90
CA ASN A 413 -0.17 9.37 16.86
C ASN A 413 -1.54 9.89 17.33
N PHE A 414 -1.54 10.66 18.42
CA PHE A 414 -2.71 11.39 18.88
C PHE A 414 -2.58 12.84 18.45
N HIS A 415 -3.37 13.26 17.47
CA HIS A 415 -3.39 14.64 17.00
C HIS A 415 -4.07 15.53 18.04
N ILE A 416 -3.27 16.16 18.89
CA ILE A 416 -3.74 17.22 19.77
C ILE A 416 -3.76 18.50 18.92
N LEU A 417 -4.96 19.03 18.69
CA LEU A 417 -5.16 20.29 17.97
C LEU A 417 -5.66 21.34 18.97
N PRO A 418 -4.75 22.12 19.59
CA PRO A 418 -5.14 23.17 20.50
C PRO A 418 -6.17 24.09 19.85
N GLY A 419 -7.29 24.34 20.54
CA GLY A 419 -8.39 25.15 20.02
C GLY A 419 -9.50 24.36 19.32
N LYS A 420 -9.24 23.15 18.79
CA LYS A 420 -10.28 22.27 18.25
C LYS A 420 -10.80 21.25 19.26
N PHE A 421 -9.94 20.81 20.18
CA PHE A 421 -10.33 19.99 21.32
C PHE A 421 -10.37 20.82 22.60
N ASP A 422 -11.32 20.50 23.47
CA ASP A 422 -11.31 21.01 24.83
C ASP A 422 -10.14 20.42 25.64
N PHE A 423 -9.85 21.06 26.78
CA PHE A 423 -8.73 20.68 27.64
C PHE A 423 -8.90 19.26 28.21
N GLU A 424 -10.10 18.88 28.61
CA GLU A 424 -10.35 17.58 29.24
C GLU A 424 -10.21 16.42 28.25
N SER A 425 -10.69 16.57 27.02
CA SER A 425 -10.44 15.59 25.95
C SER A 425 -8.94 15.39 25.70
N THR A 426 -8.16 16.47 25.76
CA THR A 426 -6.70 16.40 25.54
C THR A 426 -5.97 15.78 26.73
N LYS A 427 -6.40 16.03 27.97
CA LYS A 427 -5.85 15.38 29.16
C LYS A 427 -5.96 13.86 29.04
N LYS A 428 -7.14 13.36 28.65
CA LYS A 428 -7.37 11.93 28.40
C LYS A 428 -6.40 11.33 27.38
N ILE A 429 -6.09 12.07 26.30
CA ILE A 429 -5.09 11.64 25.32
C ILE A 429 -3.70 11.51 25.95
N ILE A 430 -3.29 12.50 26.75
CA ILE A 430 -1.98 12.51 27.41
C ILE A 430 -1.91 11.40 28.47
N ASP A 431 -2.95 11.21 29.28
CA ASP A 431 -3.04 10.12 30.27
C ASP A 431 -2.97 8.75 29.59
N ARG A 432 -3.59 8.59 28.42
CA ARG A 432 -3.48 7.36 27.61
C ARG A 432 -2.09 7.11 27.08
N ALA A 433 -1.44 8.16 26.57
CA ALA A 433 -0.06 8.06 26.13
C ALA A 433 0.81 7.59 27.30
N LEU A 434 0.62 8.15 28.49
CA LEU A 434 1.31 7.75 29.71
C LEU A 434 1.01 6.29 30.07
N ALA A 435 -0.26 5.89 30.12
CA ALA A 435 -0.71 4.53 30.44
C ALA A 435 -0.10 3.46 29.51
N LEU A 436 0.14 3.83 28.24
CA LEU A 436 0.78 3.00 27.22
C LEU A 436 2.31 3.20 27.16
N LYS A 437 2.88 3.93 28.13
CA LYS A 437 4.30 4.26 28.27
C LYS A 437 4.91 4.98 27.03
N PHE A 438 4.11 5.72 26.28
CA PHE A 438 4.61 6.71 25.33
C PHE A 438 5.15 7.92 26.09
N ASN A 439 6.18 8.55 25.54
CA ASN A 439 6.77 9.80 26.06
C ASN A 439 6.71 10.94 25.05
N MET A 440 6.05 10.73 23.91
CA MET A 440 5.81 11.78 22.93
C MET A 440 4.40 11.69 22.35
N VAL A 441 3.80 12.84 22.06
CA VAL A 441 2.51 12.97 21.35
C VAL A 441 2.58 14.13 20.34
N GLN A 442 1.71 14.12 19.33
CA GLN A 442 1.68 15.17 18.31
C GLN A 442 0.83 16.36 18.78
N GLY A 443 1.46 17.53 18.95
CA GLY A 443 0.89 18.69 19.64
C GLY A 443 0.31 19.82 18.77
N SER A 444 0.50 19.81 17.45
CA SER A 444 -0.09 20.82 16.55
C SER A 444 -0.26 20.28 15.13
N SER A 445 -1.05 21.00 14.31
CA SER A 445 -1.19 20.68 12.89
C SER A 445 -0.37 21.58 12.00
N LEU A 446 0.10 20.98 10.91
CA LEU A 446 0.56 21.61 9.68
C LEU A 446 -0.37 22.69 9.09
N TYR A 447 -1.52 23.03 9.69
CA TYR A 447 -2.53 23.94 9.15
C TYR A 447 -2.74 25.21 9.99
N THR A 448 -2.00 25.39 11.08
CA THR A 448 -2.09 26.57 11.94
C THR A 448 -0.82 27.41 11.80
N THR A 449 -0.97 28.72 11.63
CA THR A 449 0.17 29.63 11.53
C THR A 449 0.88 29.79 12.87
N ILE A 450 2.17 30.10 12.85
CA ILE A 450 2.90 30.37 14.10
C ILE A 450 2.35 31.60 14.81
N ALA A 451 1.93 32.62 14.06
CA ALA A 451 1.28 33.81 14.62
C ALA A 451 0.02 33.45 15.42
N ASP A 452 -0.85 32.58 14.87
CA ASP A 452 -2.03 32.09 15.59
C ASP A 452 -1.65 31.24 16.81
N MET A 453 -0.60 30.43 16.72
CA MET A 453 -0.14 29.65 17.87
C MET A 453 0.37 30.55 19.00
N ILE A 454 1.18 31.58 18.69
CA ILE A 454 1.66 32.58 19.66
C ILE A 454 0.47 33.32 20.27
N LYS A 455 -0.48 33.78 19.45
CA LYS A 455 -1.71 34.44 19.94
C LYS A 455 -2.51 33.58 20.92
N ASN A 456 -2.45 32.26 20.78
CA ASN A 456 -3.17 31.30 21.63
C ASN A 456 -2.23 30.60 22.64
N SER A 457 -1.01 31.09 22.84
CA SER A 457 0.04 30.37 23.56
C SER A 457 -0.33 30.07 25.01
N GLU A 458 -1.01 30.96 25.73
CA GLU A 458 -1.49 30.69 27.09
C GLU A 458 -2.41 29.46 27.17
N LYS A 459 -3.32 29.32 26.20
CA LYS A 459 -4.21 28.15 26.11
C LYS A 459 -3.40 26.91 25.75
N ILE A 460 -2.46 27.03 24.81
CA ILE A 460 -1.57 25.94 24.39
C ILE A 460 -0.69 25.45 25.55
N LYS A 461 -0.14 26.39 26.34
CA LYS A 461 0.73 26.17 27.48
C LYS A 461 0.10 25.24 28.51
N LYS A 462 -1.21 25.36 28.78
CA LYS A 462 -1.92 24.46 29.70
C LYS A 462 -1.79 23.00 29.31
N TYR A 463 -1.85 22.68 28.01
CA TYR A 463 -1.67 21.31 27.52
C TYR A 463 -0.21 20.85 27.68
N TYR A 464 0.76 21.71 27.35
CA TYR A 464 2.19 21.40 27.46
C TYR A 464 2.62 21.20 28.92
N ASP A 465 2.20 22.07 29.84
CA ASP A 465 2.49 21.93 31.27
C ASP A 465 1.93 20.60 31.81
N TYR A 466 0.71 20.23 31.40
CA TYR A 466 0.10 18.97 31.79
C TYR A 466 0.86 17.75 31.24
N ALA A 467 1.28 17.79 29.98
CA ALA A 467 2.09 16.76 29.35
C ALA A 467 3.49 16.65 29.99
N ASN A 468 4.17 17.77 30.23
CA ASN A 468 5.48 17.83 30.86
C ASN A 468 5.46 17.26 32.29
N LYS A 469 4.40 17.53 33.06
CA LYS A 469 4.21 16.92 34.39
C LYS A 469 4.24 15.39 34.31
N ARG A 470 3.66 14.83 33.23
CA ARG A 470 3.57 13.38 32.94
C ARG A 470 4.78 12.80 32.21
N GLY A 471 5.82 13.60 31.96
CA GLY A 471 7.00 13.14 31.21
C GLY A 471 6.73 12.93 29.72
N ILE A 472 5.69 13.58 29.17
CA ILE A 472 5.32 13.49 27.76
C ILE A 472 5.73 14.78 27.05
N ARG A 473 6.53 14.64 25.99
CA ARG A 473 6.84 15.74 25.07
C ARG A 473 5.71 15.91 24.06
N MET A 474 5.25 17.14 23.89
CA MET A 474 4.33 17.50 22.81
C MET A 474 5.14 18.06 21.63
N LEU A 475 4.97 17.46 20.45
CA LEU A 475 5.68 17.88 19.25
C LEU A 475 4.93 18.99 18.51
N ILE A 476 5.57 20.14 18.33
CA ILE A 476 5.06 21.20 17.44
C ILE A 476 5.35 20.81 16.00
N GLN A 477 4.30 20.53 15.21
CA GLN A 477 4.43 20.33 13.78
C GLN A 477 4.20 21.64 13.03
N ASN A 478 5.20 22.10 12.27
CA ASN A 478 5.12 23.29 11.42
C ASN A 478 6.02 23.15 10.17
N HIS A 479 6.22 24.24 9.41
CA HIS A 479 6.98 24.30 8.16
C HIS A 479 8.13 25.29 8.28
N THR A 480 9.08 25.14 7.36
CA THR A 480 10.18 26.09 7.15
C THR A 480 9.79 27.35 6.39
N CYS A 481 8.50 27.54 6.08
CA CYS A 481 8.01 28.74 5.41
C CYS A 481 8.34 30.01 6.21
N VAL A 482 8.67 31.08 5.49
CA VAL A 482 9.01 32.38 6.06
C VAL A 482 7.85 33.37 6.04
N GLU A 483 6.83 33.12 5.21
CA GLU A 483 5.54 33.80 5.26
C GLU A 483 4.40 32.77 5.25
N GLU A 484 3.36 33.03 6.04
CA GLU A 484 2.15 32.24 6.14
C GLU A 484 0.95 33.09 5.67
N ASP A 485 -0.18 32.47 5.34
CA ASP A 485 -1.40 33.16 4.88
C ASP A 485 -1.24 34.02 3.63
N ILE A 486 -0.25 33.71 2.77
CA ILE A 486 -0.16 34.39 1.48
C ILE A 486 -1.36 34.00 0.60
N PRO A 487 -1.82 34.89 -0.30
CA PRO A 487 -2.97 34.62 -1.15
C PRO A 487 -2.82 33.28 -1.86
N LYS A 488 -3.86 32.44 -1.75
CA LYS A 488 -3.91 31.22 -2.56
C LYS A 488 -3.90 31.61 -4.01
N PHE A 489 -3.02 30.98 -4.73
CA PHE A 489 -2.90 31.21 -6.15
C PHE A 489 -4.04 30.54 -6.90
N ASP A 490 -4.71 31.28 -7.77
CA ASP A 490 -5.59 30.65 -8.74
C ASP A 490 -4.72 29.99 -9.81
N SER A 491 -4.54 28.68 -9.69
CA SER A 491 -3.83 27.86 -10.70
C SER A 491 -4.35 28.04 -12.13
N LYS A 492 -5.52 28.67 -12.32
CA LYS A 492 -6.04 29.02 -13.65
C LYS A 492 -5.37 30.25 -14.27
N THR A 493 -4.76 31.16 -13.50
CA THR A 493 -4.32 32.47 -14.01
C THR A 493 -2.84 32.57 -14.37
N VAL A 494 -1.96 31.69 -13.90
CA VAL A 494 -0.52 31.79 -14.20
C VAL A 494 0.06 30.48 -14.73
N LYS A 495 0.74 30.63 -15.85
CA LYS A 495 1.40 29.60 -16.65
C LYS A 495 2.60 29.03 -15.87
N GLY A 496 2.64 27.72 -15.63
CA GLY A 496 3.76 27.04 -14.94
C GLY A 496 3.56 26.67 -13.49
N ALA A 497 2.50 27.16 -12.86
CA ALA A 497 2.13 26.76 -11.51
C ALA A 497 1.46 25.38 -11.51
N SER A 498 1.83 24.52 -10.58
CA SER A 498 0.97 23.42 -10.18
C SER A 498 0.02 23.92 -9.09
N HIS A 499 -1.05 23.18 -8.80
CA HIS A 499 -1.92 23.47 -7.65
C HIS A 499 -1.20 23.32 -6.29
N ILE A 500 0.07 22.91 -6.31
CA ILE A 500 0.93 22.72 -5.13
C ILE A 500 2.02 23.80 -5.11
N TYR A 501 2.61 24.17 -6.23
CA TYR A 501 3.76 25.10 -6.31
C TYR A 501 3.53 26.24 -7.30
N TYR A 502 3.89 27.47 -6.93
CA TYR A 502 3.80 28.63 -7.81
C TYR A 502 4.86 29.71 -7.54
N PRO A 503 5.29 30.46 -8.58
CA PRO A 503 6.11 31.66 -8.39
C PRO A 503 5.40 32.70 -7.50
N TYR A 504 6.09 33.19 -6.48
CA TYR A 504 5.55 34.20 -5.57
C TYR A 504 6.66 35.17 -5.16
N LYS A 505 6.64 36.41 -5.67
CA LYS A 505 7.69 37.41 -5.43
C LYS A 505 9.11 36.85 -5.67
N THR A 506 9.32 36.22 -6.83
CA THR A 506 10.60 35.55 -7.18
C THR A 506 11.79 36.50 -7.19
N GLU A 507 11.58 37.77 -7.55
CA GLU A 507 12.62 38.81 -7.50
C GLU A 507 13.03 39.18 -6.06
N GLU A 508 12.19 38.89 -5.07
CA GLU A 508 12.49 39.05 -3.64
C GLU A 508 13.08 37.77 -3.02
N GLY A 509 13.28 36.71 -3.83
CA GLY A 509 13.82 35.43 -3.39
C GLY A 509 12.80 34.51 -2.73
N LEU A 510 11.50 34.69 -3.03
CA LEU A 510 10.40 33.90 -2.49
C LEU A 510 9.77 32.97 -3.54
N LEU A 511 9.23 31.85 -3.06
CA LEU A 511 8.44 30.87 -3.80
C LEU A 511 7.25 30.45 -2.96
N ALA A 512 6.18 29.92 -3.54
CA ALA A 512 5.03 29.51 -2.77
C ALA A 512 4.62 28.05 -2.93
N ASP A 513 4.06 27.50 -1.84
CA ASP A 513 3.43 26.18 -1.76
C ASP A 513 2.00 26.31 -1.19
N SER A 514 1.04 25.57 -1.75
CA SER A 514 -0.36 25.48 -1.30
C SER A 514 -0.79 24.08 -0.84
N HIS A 515 0.12 23.12 -0.68
CA HIS A 515 -0.18 21.72 -0.30
C HIS A 515 -0.99 21.61 1.01
N TYR A 516 -0.76 22.51 1.95
CA TYR A 516 -1.19 22.40 3.34
C TYR A 516 -2.12 23.54 3.79
N GLY A 517 -2.96 24.06 2.89
CA GLY A 517 -4.04 25.00 3.25
C GLY A 517 -3.85 26.40 2.65
N PRO A 518 -3.79 27.49 3.44
CA PRO A 518 -3.42 28.81 2.94
C PRO A 518 -2.05 28.76 2.27
N GLY A 519 -1.78 29.66 1.33
CA GLY A 519 -0.49 29.69 0.67
C GLY A 519 0.62 30.00 1.67
N ARG A 520 1.83 29.50 1.40
CA ARG A 520 3.03 29.74 2.22
C ARG A 520 4.20 30.12 1.35
N ALA A 521 5.02 31.06 1.80
CA ALA A 521 6.24 31.44 1.10
C ALA A 521 7.48 30.75 1.68
N PHE A 522 8.39 30.32 0.81
CA PHE A 522 9.65 29.65 1.11
C PHE A 522 10.81 30.38 0.44
N THR A 523 12.00 30.22 1.00
CA THR A 523 13.25 30.77 0.48
C THR A 523 14.43 29.96 1.00
N TRP A 524 15.51 29.89 0.23
CA TRP A 524 16.79 29.37 0.72
C TRP A 524 17.87 30.44 0.82
N CYS A 525 17.63 31.66 0.31
CA CYS A 525 18.65 32.70 0.21
C CYS A 525 18.40 33.94 1.10
N ARG A 526 17.20 34.12 1.65
CA ARG A 526 16.82 35.25 2.51
C ARG A 526 17.01 34.93 3.99
N ASP A 527 18.26 34.98 4.45
CA ASP A 527 18.62 34.67 5.84
C ASP A 527 17.87 35.54 6.85
N ASP A 528 17.57 36.80 6.52
CA ASP A 528 16.80 37.72 7.35
C ASP A 528 15.38 37.20 7.65
N LEU A 529 14.72 36.62 6.64
CA LEU A 529 13.38 36.04 6.78
C LEU A 529 13.43 34.68 7.49
N ILE A 530 14.49 33.89 7.25
CA ILE A 530 14.71 32.61 7.91
C ILE A 530 15.01 32.82 9.41
N GLU A 531 15.82 33.82 9.75
CA GLU A 531 16.10 34.22 11.14
C GLU A 531 14.83 34.68 11.85
N LYS A 532 14.03 35.53 11.20
CA LYS A 532 12.71 35.93 11.72
C LYS A 532 11.84 34.71 12.01
N ARG A 533 11.81 33.72 11.12
CA ARG A 533 11.06 32.47 11.34
C ARG A 533 11.60 31.69 12.55
N GLY A 534 12.92 31.55 12.66
CA GLY A 534 13.57 30.94 13.82
C GLY A 534 13.23 31.66 15.13
N PHE A 535 13.21 33.00 15.12
CA PHE A 535 12.82 33.82 16.27
C PHE A 535 11.36 33.58 16.69
N GLN A 536 10.43 33.53 15.73
CA GLN A 536 9.02 33.27 16.03
C GLN A 536 8.81 31.87 16.64
N LEU A 537 9.50 30.85 16.12
CA LEU A 537 9.45 29.50 16.69
C LEU A 537 10.03 29.48 18.11
N ASN A 538 11.17 30.16 18.34
CA ASN A 538 11.75 30.30 19.67
C ASN A 538 10.81 31.03 20.63
N GLN A 539 10.17 32.13 20.21
CA GLN A 539 9.17 32.84 21.00
C GLN A 539 8.05 31.89 21.43
N LEU A 540 7.45 31.16 20.47
CA LEU A 540 6.39 30.21 20.76
C LEU A 540 6.83 29.14 21.77
N LEU A 541 8.02 28.55 21.60
CA LEU A 541 8.56 27.53 22.50
C LEU A 541 8.69 28.07 23.94
N ASN A 542 9.15 29.31 24.10
CA ASN A 542 9.24 29.97 25.41
C ASN A 542 7.85 30.19 26.03
N GLU A 543 6.89 30.69 25.26
CA GLU A 543 5.54 30.98 25.76
C GLU A 543 4.78 29.72 26.19
N ILE A 544 4.98 28.59 25.50
CA ILE A 544 4.25 27.34 25.80
C ILE A 544 5.04 26.35 26.65
N ASN A 545 6.28 26.66 27.04
CA ASN A 545 7.21 25.72 27.69
C ASN A 545 7.41 24.44 26.84
N GLY A 546 7.59 24.63 25.54
CA GLY A 546 7.81 23.57 24.56
C GLY A 546 9.29 23.29 24.33
N ASN A 547 9.62 22.05 23.95
CA ASN A 547 11.00 21.61 23.70
C ASN A 547 11.12 20.63 22.53
N SER A 548 10.11 20.56 21.65
CA SER A 548 10.10 19.62 20.53
C SER A 548 9.42 20.26 19.32
N VAL A 549 10.11 20.27 18.18
CA VAL A 549 9.62 20.84 16.92
C VAL A 549 9.87 19.88 15.76
N PHE A 550 8.94 19.87 14.81
CA PHE A 550 8.96 19.13 13.57
C PHE A 550 8.73 20.11 12.43
N LEU A 551 9.74 20.28 11.58
CA LEU A 551 9.76 21.24 10.50
C LEU A 551 9.68 20.52 9.16
N HIS A 552 8.56 20.68 8.47
CA HIS A 552 8.37 20.18 7.11
C HIS A 552 8.91 21.19 6.09
N SER A 553 9.76 20.75 5.16
CA SER A 553 10.11 21.56 3.99
C SER A 553 9.01 21.52 2.92
N MET A 554 9.30 22.03 1.72
CA MET A 554 8.39 21.95 0.59
C MET A 554 8.20 20.49 0.15
N ASP A 555 6.97 19.97 0.20
CA ASP A 555 6.66 18.53 0.04
C ASP A 555 6.23 18.18 -1.39
N CYS A 556 7.09 18.46 -2.37
CA CYS A 556 6.73 18.22 -3.77
C CYS A 556 7.93 18.05 -4.71
N GLY A 557 7.61 17.73 -5.96
CA GLY A 557 8.56 17.63 -7.08
C GLY A 557 9.21 16.26 -7.28
N GLY A 558 8.86 15.26 -6.45
CA GLY A 558 9.24 13.87 -6.69
C GLY A 558 10.75 13.64 -6.64
N VAL A 559 11.19 12.51 -7.17
CA VAL A 559 12.63 12.15 -7.18
C VAL A 559 13.45 13.01 -8.14
N ASP A 560 12.81 13.51 -9.21
CA ASP A 560 13.48 14.24 -10.30
C ASP A 560 13.65 15.73 -10.00
N ASN A 561 12.79 16.30 -9.15
CA ASN A 561 12.86 17.70 -8.77
C ASN A 561 12.51 17.91 -7.29
N PRO A 562 13.22 17.25 -6.36
CA PRO A 562 12.85 17.24 -4.95
C PRO A 562 12.84 18.65 -4.35
N GLY A 563 11.76 18.98 -3.62
CA GLY A 563 11.54 20.32 -3.08
C GLY A 563 11.33 21.40 -4.15
N ASN A 564 11.02 21.01 -5.40
CA ASN A 564 11.04 21.87 -6.58
C ASN A 564 12.36 22.64 -6.79
N TRP A 565 13.50 22.07 -6.39
CA TRP A 565 14.82 22.72 -6.47
C TRP A 565 15.16 23.32 -7.84
N ALA A 566 14.82 22.65 -8.94
CA ALA A 566 15.05 23.14 -10.30
C ALA A 566 14.26 24.41 -10.64
N LYS A 567 13.20 24.74 -9.88
CA LYS A 567 12.35 25.92 -10.08
C LYS A 567 12.67 27.06 -9.11
N ARG A 568 13.76 26.96 -8.34
CA ARG A 568 14.19 27.95 -7.35
C ARG A 568 14.39 29.36 -7.95
N THR A 569 14.38 30.39 -7.09
CA THR A 569 14.42 31.78 -7.55
C THR A 569 15.76 32.17 -8.18
N PRO A 570 15.82 33.26 -8.97
CA PRO A 570 17.09 33.81 -9.45
C PRO A 570 18.09 34.09 -8.33
N MET A 571 17.61 34.53 -7.16
CA MET A 571 18.46 34.76 -5.97
C MET A 571 19.05 33.45 -5.43
N ASP A 572 18.24 32.39 -5.35
CA ASP A 572 18.72 31.06 -4.93
C ASP A 572 19.75 30.50 -5.93
N ILE A 573 19.50 30.65 -7.24
CA ILE A 573 20.45 30.25 -8.29
C ILE A 573 21.77 31.00 -8.14
N LYS A 574 21.71 32.33 -7.93
CA LYS A 574 22.90 33.17 -7.76
C LYS A 574 23.73 32.77 -6.54
N ARG A 575 23.08 32.51 -5.40
CA ARG A 575 23.75 32.19 -4.13
C ARG A 575 24.26 30.75 -4.09
N TRP A 576 23.41 29.79 -4.41
CA TRP A 576 23.67 28.36 -4.17
C TRP A 576 24.11 27.60 -5.41
N ARG A 577 23.96 28.18 -6.60
CA ARG A 577 24.12 27.46 -7.87
C ARG A 577 23.25 26.20 -7.84
N ASN A 578 23.84 25.02 -7.96
CA ASN A 578 23.16 23.73 -7.87
C ASN A 578 23.39 23.00 -6.53
N ASP A 579 24.01 23.63 -5.52
CA ASP A 579 24.31 23.00 -4.22
C ASP A 579 23.10 23.03 -3.27
N ARG A 580 22.13 22.17 -3.56
CA ARG A 580 20.91 22.01 -2.77
C ARG A 580 21.19 21.72 -1.29
N ALA A 581 22.15 20.82 -1.02
CA ALA A 581 22.48 20.40 0.33
C ALA A 581 22.97 21.58 1.19
N ALA A 582 23.76 22.49 0.62
CA ALA A 582 24.19 23.70 1.33
C ALA A 582 23.04 24.68 1.60
N ALA A 583 22.13 24.84 0.62
CA ALA A 583 20.97 25.70 0.74
C ALA A 583 20.02 25.25 1.87
N GLU A 584 19.74 23.95 1.94
CA GLU A 584 18.92 23.35 3.00
C GLU A 584 19.62 23.36 4.35
N ALA A 585 20.91 23.04 4.39
CA ALA A 585 21.67 23.13 5.63
C ALA A 585 21.67 24.55 6.21
N ASN A 586 21.81 25.58 5.36
CA ASN A 586 21.71 26.98 5.77
C ASN A 586 20.34 27.29 6.39
N LEU A 587 19.26 26.95 5.69
CA LEU A 587 17.88 27.13 6.16
C LEU A 587 17.66 26.51 7.55
N TYR A 588 18.00 25.22 7.70
CA TYR A 588 17.75 24.50 8.94
C TYR A 588 18.66 24.94 10.07
N ASN A 589 19.96 25.18 9.82
CA ASN A 589 20.89 25.62 10.85
C ASN A 589 20.51 27.00 11.40
N ILE A 590 20.06 27.94 10.57
CA ILE A 590 19.62 29.26 11.05
C ILE A 590 18.39 29.12 11.97
N ILE A 591 17.37 28.35 11.55
CA ILE A 591 16.17 28.13 12.37
C ILE A 591 16.54 27.42 13.69
N TYR A 592 17.29 26.32 13.61
CA TYR A 592 17.74 25.55 14.76
C TYR A 592 18.56 26.39 15.75
N ASN A 593 19.55 27.14 15.27
CA ASN A 593 20.43 27.97 16.09
C ASN A 593 19.67 29.08 16.82
N ASN A 594 18.52 29.52 16.31
CA ASN A 594 17.67 30.48 17.03
C ASN A 594 16.89 29.83 18.16
N MET A 595 16.42 28.59 17.98
CA MET A 595 15.66 27.87 19.00
C MET A 595 16.55 27.29 20.12
N ILE A 596 17.71 26.72 19.77
CA ILE A 596 18.59 26.05 20.74
C ILE A 596 19.17 27.01 21.80
N LYS A 597 19.26 28.31 21.50
CA LYS A 597 19.76 29.36 22.42
C LYS A 597 19.05 29.36 23.78
N ASN A 598 17.73 29.12 23.79
CA ASN A 598 16.90 29.16 25.00
C ASN A 598 16.39 27.77 25.41
N HIS A 599 16.64 26.74 24.60
CA HIS A 599 16.07 25.40 24.77
C HIS A 599 17.13 24.31 24.57
N PRO A 600 18.11 24.14 25.47
CA PRO A 600 19.22 23.19 25.30
C PRO A 600 18.79 21.71 25.19
N ASP A 601 17.56 21.38 25.59
CA ASP A 601 16.96 20.05 25.46
C ASP A 601 16.02 19.90 24.24
N LEU A 602 16.10 20.85 23.30
CA LEU A 602 15.28 20.90 22.10
C LEU A 602 15.47 19.65 21.23
N LEU A 603 14.36 19.00 20.92
CA LEU A 603 14.28 17.97 19.91
C LEU A 603 13.79 18.61 18.60
N CYS A 604 14.68 18.77 17.62
CA CYS A 604 14.36 19.36 16.32
C CYS A 604 14.38 18.30 15.21
N ILE A 605 13.21 17.98 14.67
CA ILE A 605 13.04 17.08 13.53
C ILE A 605 12.84 17.89 12.26
N ILE A 606 13.48 17.46 11.18
CA ILE A 606 13.25 17.99 9.84
C ILE A 606 12.70 16.91 8.92
N VAL A 607 11.76 17.28 8.07
CA VAL A 607 11.32 16.45 6.93
C VAL A 607 11.82 17.13 5.67
N GLU A 608 12.75 16.49 4.99
CA GLU A 608 13.32 17.00 3.75
C GLU A 608 13.14 15.98 2.63
N TYR A 609 12.63 16.42 1.48
CA TYR A 609 12.26 15.52 0.39
C TYR A 609 13.49 15.17 -0.47
N PRO A 610 13.68 13.93 -0.96
CA PRO A 610 12.90 12.75 -0.62
C PRO A 610 13.33 12.16 0.72
N TYR A 611 12.35 11.90 1.59
CA TYR A 611 12.55 11.33 2.93
C TYR A 611 12.26 9.81 2.98
N GLY A 612 12.31 9.11 1.84
CA GLY A 612 12.14 7.65 1.74
C GLY A 612 13.43 6.95 1.31
N ALA A 613 13.90 5.94 2.03
CA ALA A 613 15.13 5.25 1.64
C ALA A 613 14.99 4.44 0.34
N SER A 614 13.77 4.23 -0.17
CA SER A 614 13.53 3.66 -1.50
C SER A 614 14.12 4.49 -2.65
N TYR A 615 14.42 5.78 -2.41
CA TYR A 615 15.05 6.66 -3.39
C TYR A 615 16.57 6.53 -3.46
N LEU A 616 17.20 5.77 -2.55
CA LEU A 616 18.65 5.55 -2.53
C LEU A 616 19.19 4.71 -3.70
N LYS A 617 18.31 4.25 -4.60
CA LYS A 617 18.74 3.74 -5.91
C LYS A 617 19.30 4.83 -6.82
N ASN A 618 19.04 6.10 -6.51
CA ASN A 618 19.49 7.25 -7.29
C ASN A 618 20.75 7.85 -6.67
N ARG A 619 21.83 7.88 -7.46
CA ARG A 619 23.15 8.37 -7.02
C ARG A 619 23.11 9.82 -6.54
N GLU A 620 22.36 10.69 -7.22
CA GLU A 620 22.24 12.11 -6.84
C GLU A 620 21.63 12.30 -5.45
N ILE A 621 20.68 11.44 -5.05
CA ILE A 621 20.07 11.47 -3.72
C ILE A 621 21.07 11.00 -2.66
N ILE A 622 21.90 9.99 -2.94
CA ILE A 622 22.98 9.55 -2.04
C ILE A 622 23.97 10.69 -1.81
N GLU A 623 24.44 11.33 -2.90
CA GLU A 623 25.42 12.41 -2.84
C GLU A 623 24.87 13.63 -2.09
N TRP A 624 23.61 14.00 -2.37
CA TRP A 624 22.90 15.06 -1.67
C TRP A 624 22.74 14.76 -0.18
N LEU A 625 22.21 13.59 0.21
CA LEU A 625 21.95 13.24 1.61
C LEU A 625 23.27 13.18 2.42
N THR A 626 24.31 12.58 1.84
CA THR A 626 25.64 12.52 2.47
C THR A 626 26.19 13.92 2.70
N ARG A 627 26.05 14.82 1.71
CA ARG A 627 26.51 16.21 1.82
C ARG A 627 25.68 16.99 2.84
N LEU A 628 24.37 16.86 2.82
CA LEU A 628 23.44 17.52 3.74
C LEU A 628 23.73 17.10 5.19
N ASN A 629 23.91 15.79 5.43
CA ASN A 629 24.24 15.24 6.74
C ASN A 629 25.51 15.86 7.35
N ARG A 630 26.53 16.11 6.52
CA ARG A 630 27.79 16.75 6.95
C ARG A 630 27.64 18.23 7.29
N LEU A 631 26.73 18.93 6.60
CA LEU A 631 26.54 20.39 6.75
C LEU A 631 25.53 20.75 7.84
N LEU A 632 24.59 19.87 8.16
CA LEU A 632 23.59 20.09 9.22
C LEU A 632 24.22 19.98 10.61
N ASN A 633 23.73 20.78 11.55
CA ASN A 633 24.04 20.62 12.97
C ASN A 633 23.73 19.18 13.42
N PRO A 634 24.66 18.43 14.06
CA PRO A 634 24.51 17.00 14.36
C PRO A 634 23.33 16.64 15.27
N ASP A 635 22.77 17.60 16.01
CA ASP A 635 21.63 17.38 16.90
C ASP A 635 20.26 17.48 16.20
N ILE A 636 20.23 17.85 14.91
CA ILE A 636 19.01 17.83 14.09
C ILE A 636 18.68 16.40 13.65
N TYR A 637 17.42 16.01 13.84
CA TYR A 637 16.88 14.70 13.51
C TYR A 637 16.34 14.67 12.08
N PHE A 638 16.62 13.62 11.32
CA PHE A 638 15.93 13.38 10.05
C PHE A 638 14.61 12.64 10.26
N CYS A 639 13.55 13.03 9.56
CA CYS A 639 12.38 12.19 9.36
C CYS A 639 12.60 11.27 8.18
N MET A 640 12.33 9.98 8.37
CA MET A 640 12.44 8.96 7.34
C MET A 640 11.16 8.12 7.29
N ARG A 641 10.74 7.73 6.08
CA ARG A 641 9.60 6.85 5.84
C ARG A 641 9.98 5.38 5.88
N GLU A 642 8.98 4.55 6.14
CA GLU A 642 9.12 3.10 6.16
C GLU A 642 9.73 2.51 4.88
N CYS A 643 10.65 1.57 5.05
CA CYS A 643 11.28 0.80 3.99
C CYS A 643 11.87 -0.51 4.55
N SER A 644 12.43 -1.34 3.68
CA SER A 644 13.11 -2.58 4.09
C SER A 644 14.35 -2.30 4.94
N ARG A 645 14.71 -3.28 5.79
CA ARG A 645 15.91 -3.22 6.64
C ARG A 645 17.18 -2.86 5.85
N GLU A 646 17.37 -3.48 4.70
CA GLU A 646 18.52 -3.23 3.83
C GLU A 646 18.62 -1.76 3.39
N ASN A 647 17.50 -1.13 3.02
CA ASN A 647 17.50 0.28 2.61
C ASN A 647 17.72 1.22 3.80
N LEU A 648 17.26 0.86 5.00
CA LEU A 648 17.59 1.59 6.23
C LEU A 648 19.09 1.53 6.53
N GLU A 649 19.71 0.36 6.39
CA GLU A 649 21.16 0.22 6.62
C GLU A 649 21.97 1.05 5.63
N LYS A 650 21.54 1.11 4.35
CA LYS A 650 22.11 2.04 3.36
C LYS A 650 21.93 3.50 3.78
N TRP A 651 20.74 3.87 4.27
CA TRP A 651 20.48 5.21 4.80
C TRP A 651 21.47 5.58 5.92
N LEU A 652 21.65 4.67 6.86
CA LEU A 652 22.54 4.87 8.01
C LEU A 652 24.01 4.92 7.65
N ALA A 653 24.43 4.23 6.59
CA ALA A 653 25.78 4.35 6.07
C ALA A 653 26.13 5.79 5.64
N MET A 654 25.14 6.57 5.19
CA MET A 654 25.33 7.98 4.79
C MET A 654 25.15 8.96 5.96
N THR A 655 24.24 8.66 6.89
CA THR A 655 23.89 9.59 7.99
C THR A 655 24.67 9.34 9.29
N GLY A 656 25.36 8.20 9.41
CA GLY A 656 26.14 7.84 10.58
C GLY A 656 25.27 7.74 11.84
N LYS A 657 25.73 8.30 12.96
CA LYS A 657 25.02 8.26 14.26
C LYS A 657 23.96 9.36 14.44
N ARG A 658 23.70 10.19 13.42
CA ARG A 658 22.68 11.25 13.50
C ARG A 658 21.31 10.61 13.77
N PRO A 659 20.56 11.07 14.78
CA PRO A 659 19.29 10.45 15.13
C PRO A 659 18.21 10.68 14.06
N TYR A 660 17.22 9.81 14.01
CA TYR A 660 16.07 9.96 13.12
C TYR A 660 14.75 9.67 13.82
N ILE A 661 13.66 10.15 13.21
CA ILE A 661 12.31 9.68 13.46
C ILE A 661 11.86 8.82 12.27
N ILE A 662 11.31 7.64 12.58
CA ILE A 662 10.66 6.80 11.57
C ILE A 662 9.22 7.20 11.56
N GLY A 663 8.79 7.90 10.51
CA GLY A 663 7.39 8.08 10.18
C GLY A 663 6.88 6.86 9.44
N PHE A 664 6.22 5.96 10.15
CA PHE A 664 5.68 4.74 9.57
C PHE A 664 4.21 4.91 9.20
N GLU A 665 3.89 5.03 7.91
CA GLU A 665 2.51 5.06 7.41
C GLU A 665 2.32 3.93 6.38
N PRO A 666 1.78 2.78 6.80
CA PRO A 666 1.69 1.60 5.93
C PRO A 666 0.72 1.71 4.75
N TYR A 667 -0.03 2.82 4.65
CA TYR A 667 -1.08 2.99 3.67
C TYR A 667 -0.63 3.98 2.60
N PRO A 668 -0.67 3.62 1.32
CA PRO A 668 -0.44 4.60 0.24
C PRO A 668 -1.56 5.65 0.12
N VAL A 669 -2.60 5.62 0.96
CA VAL A 669 -3.68 6.64 0.98
C VAL A 669 -3.98 7.09 2.41
N ARG A 670 -4.34 8.37 2.54
CA ARG A 670 -4.81 9.06 3.77
C ARG A 670 -6.12 8.50 4.38
N HIS A 671 -6.51 7.26 4.08
CA HIS A 671 -7.83 6.68 4.34
C HIS A 671 -7.72 5.24 4.87
N GLN A 672 -7.31 5.12 6.14
CA GLN A 672 -6.83 3.88 6.73
C GLN A 672 -7.93 2.98 7.30
N GLN A 673 -7.55 1.75 7.69
CA GLN A 673 -8.37 0.86 8.53
C GLN A 673 -8.39 1.35 9.98
N PHE A 674 -9.40 0.91 10.74
CA PHE A 674 -9.49 1.20 12.16
C PHE A 674 -8.40 0.49 12.98
N PHE A 675 -7.92 -0.65 12.49
CA PHE A 675 -6.92 -1.49 13.15
C PHE A 675 -5.99 -2.12 12.11
N SER A 676 -4.75 -2.41 12.51
CA SER A 676 -3.78 -3.16 11.73
C SER A 676 -2.68 -3.72 12.63
N CYS A 677 -2.20 -4.92 12.30
CA CYS A 677 -1.09 -5.59 12.98
C CYS A 677 0.29 -5.01 12.63
N MET A 678 0.37 -4.03 11.73
CA MET A 678 1.63 -3.54 11.18
C MET A 678 2.64 -2.92 12.16
N PRO A 679 2.30 -2.43 13.37
CA PRO A 679 3.32 -2.04 14.35
C PRO A 679 4.30 -3.15 14.73
N ARG A 680 3.97 -4.42 14.48
CA ARG A 680 4.82 -5.60 14.66
C ARG A 680 6.17 -5.53 13.93
N TYR A 681 6.30 -4.61 12.96
CA TYR A 681 7.51 -4.39 12.19
C TYR A 681 8.52 -3.45 12.82
N ALA A 682 8.26 -2.94 14.04
CA ALA A 682 9.13 -2.02 14.75
C ALA A 682 10.60 -2.46 14.77
N ARG A 683 10.86 -3.77 14.85
CA ARG A 683 12.21 -4.35 14.82
C ARG A 683 13.02 -3.99 13.58
N THR A 684 12.37 -3.88 12.42
CA THR A 684 12.99 -3.43 11.16
C THR A 684 13.73 -2.12 11.36
N PHE A 685 13.13 -1.22 12.13
CA PHE A 685 13.58 0.15 12.32
C PHE A 685 14.44 0.36 13.56
N TYR A 686 14.64 -0.69 14.37
CA TYR A 686 15.37 -0.63 15.63
C TYR A 686 16.84 -1.01 15.44
N PHE A 687 17.73 -0.22 16.02
CA PHE A 687 19.17 -0.43 16.05
C PHE A 687 19.66 -0.21 17.49
N LYS A 688 20.33 -1.21 18.05
CA LYS A 688 20.64 -1.27 19.49
C LYS A 688 21.53 -0.12 19.96
N ASP A 689 22.42 0.38 19.11
CA ASP A 689 23.38 1.44 19.40
C ASP A 689 22.82 2.86 19.15
N ARG A 690 21.50 2.99 18.96
CA ARG A 690 20.85 4.23 18.53
C ARG A 690 19.71 4.66 19.45
N GLU A 691 20.06 4.94 20.70
CA GLU A 691 19.09 5.29 21.77
C GLU A 691 18.25 6.55 21.49
N LYS A 692 18.75 7.45 20.64
CA LYS A 692 18.07 8.71 20.31
C LYS A 692 16.99 8.55 19.24
N ASP A 693 16.90 7.43 18.54
CA ASP A 693 15.92 7.28 17.47
C ASP A 693 14.49 7.24 18.00
N ILE A 694 13.57 7.79 17.21
CA ILE A 694 12.16 7.95 17.55
C ILE A 694 11.33 7.01 16.68
N TYR A 695 10.51 6.17 17.31
CA TYR A 695 9.53 5.36 16.59
C TYR A 695 8.15 6.03 16.59
N TRP A 696 7.65 6.35 15.40
CA TRP A 696 6.37 7.01 15.20
C TRP A 696 5.57 6.33 14.10
N MET A 697 4.54 5.58 14.49
CA MET A 697 3.57 5.13 13.51
C MET A 697 2.61 6.26 13.17
N PHE A 698 2.81 6.87 12.02
CA PHE A 698 1.98 7.93 11.50
C PHE A 698 0.72 7.33 10.86
N SER A 699 -0.44 7.54 11.49
CA SER A 699 -1.72 7.13 10.94
C SER A 699 -2.60 8.34 10.64
N ASN A 700 -2.86 8.65 9.37
CA ASN A 700 -3.97 9.52 8.98
C ASN A 700 -5.31 8.78 9.20
N SER A 701 -5.63 8.45 10.45
CA SER A 701 -6.86 7.77 10.76
C SER A 701 -8.03 8.75 10.69
N THR A 702 -9.16 8.24 10.22
CA THR A 702 -10.46 8.94 10.25
C THR A 702 -10.92 9.19 11.68
N LEU A 703 -10.33 8.49 12.65
CA LEU A 703 -10.45 8.67 14.08
C LEU A 703 -9.64 9.91 14.52
N LYS A 704 -10.08 11.11 14.13
CA LYS A 704 -9.54 12.38 14.66
C LYS A 704 -9.86 12.56 16.16
N ARG A 705 -9.88 11.50 16.98
CA ARG A 705 -10.31 11.49 18.40
C ARG A 705 -9.47 10.51 19.21
N ASN A 706 -9.64 10.56 20.54
CA ASN A 706 -8.82 10.01 21.62
C ASN A 706 -8.42 8.51 21.58
N LEU A 707 -8.86 7.72 20.60
CA LEU A 707 -8.56 6.29 20.54
C LEU A 707 -8.12 5.89 19.12
N GLU A 708 -6.83 5.64 18.96
CA GLU A 708 -6.28 4.96 17.79
C GLU A 708 -5.90 3.53 18.20
N PRO A 709 -6.67 2.50 17.82
CA PRO A 709 -6.38 1.11 18.19
C PRO A 709 -4.98 0.64 17.81
N LYS A 710 -4.42 1.21 16.74
CA LYS A 710 -3.05 0.88 16.32
C LYS A 710 -2.00 1.34 17.35
N ALA A 711 -2.24 2.43 18.08
CA ALA A 711 -1.33 2.91 19.12
C ALA A 711 -1.20 1.90 20.27
N LEU A 712 -2.22 1.07 20.51
CA LEU A 712 -2.18 0.00 21.51
C LEU A 712 -1.12 -1.06 21.16
N ILE A 713 -1.05 -1.43 19.89
CA ILE A 713 -0.09 -2.42 19.40
C ILE A 713 1.29 -1.78 19.25
N GLN A 714 1.34 -0.53 18.82
CA GLN A 714 2.57 0.26 18.77
C GLN A 714 3.24 0.36 20.14
N ALA A 715 2.47 0.51 21.24
CA ALA A 715 3.01 0.59 22.59
C ALA A 715 3.86 -0.65 22.94
N GLU A 716 3.36 -1.85 22.61
CA GLU A 716 4.10 -3.09 22.81
C GLU A 716 5.35 -3.15 21.93
N TYR A 717 5.22 -3.03 20.61
CA TYR A 717 6.37 -3.25 19.72
C TYR A 717 7.39 -2.12 19.70
N ALA A 718 7.03 -0.92 20.16
CA ALA A 718 8.00 0.15 20.40
C ALA A 718 8.82 -0.08 21.69
N TRP A 719 8.25 -0.84 22.63
CA TRP A 719 8.89 -1.21 23.89
C TRP A 719 9.65 -2.54 23.77
N ASN A 720 9.07 -3.51 23.08
CA ASN A 720 9.56 -4.87 22.84
C ASN A 720 9.46 -5.19 21.34
N THR A 721 10.46 -4.80 20.58
CA THR A 721 10.51 -5.00 19.12
C THR A 721 10.47 -6.46 18.71
N GLU A 722 10.90 -7.37 19.59
CA GLU A 722 10.92 -8.82 19.40
C GLU A 722 9.84 -9.56 20.24
N ALA A 723 8.74 -8.87 20.60
CA ALA A 723 7.59 -9.50 21.27
C ALA A 723 6.88 -10.56 20.39
N PRO A 724 6.18 -11.54 20.97
CA PRO A 724 5.42 -12.54 20.21
C PRO A 724 4.58 -11.94 19.08
N GLY A 725 4.71 -12.51 17.87
CA GLY A 725 4.05 -12.02 16.67
C GLY A 725 4.84 -10.98 15.86
N TRP A 726 6.06 -10.58 16.25
CA TRP A 726 6.88 -9.64 15.47
C TRP A 726 7.32 -10.20 14.10
N GLY A 727 7.81 -9.34 13.21
CA GLY A 727 8.44 -9.74 11.94
C GLY A 727 9.18 -8.59 11.24
N TRP A 728 9.70 -8.87 10.05
CA TRP A 728 10.38 -7.89 9.20
C TRP A 728 9.43 -7.18 8.24
N PHE A 729 9.63 -5.87 8.05
CA PHE A 729 8.83 -5.07 7.12
C PHE A 729 8.99 -5.59 5.68
N PRO A 730 7.93 -6.10 5.05
CA PRO A 730 8.03 -6.70 3.73
C PRO A 730 7.94 -5.65 2.62
N GLU A 731 8.47 -5.96 1.44
CA GLU A 731 8.40 -5.05 0.29
C GLU A 731 6.97 -4.81 -0.21
N ASP A 732 6.08 -5.78 -0.04
CA ASP A 732 4.67 -5.71 -0.41
C ASP A 732 3.78 -5.17 0.74
N ALA A 733 4.37 -4.52 1.76
CA ALA A 733 3.66 -3.97 2.91
C ALA A 733 2.49 -3.03 2.56
N LYS A 734 2.50 -2.46 1.36
CA LYS A 734 1.46 -1.56 0.84
C LYS A 734 0.27 -2.28 0.21
N TYR A 735 0.34 -3.59 -0.01
CA TYR A 735 -0.73 -4.38 -0.63
C TYR A 735 -1.85 -4.64 0.37
N ILE A 736 -3.09 -4.68 -0.11
CA ILE A 736 -4.26 -4.77 0.79
C ILE A 736 -4.25 -6.07 1.59
N THR A 737 -3.81 -7.18 0.98
CA THR A 737 -3.66 -8.49 1.62
C THR A 737 -2.69 -8.44 2.79
N ARG A 738 -1.61 -7.66 2.66
CA ARG A 738 -0.57 -7.46 3.68
C ARG A 738 -1.08 -6.61 4.84
N ILE A 739 -1.75 -5.51 4.47
CA ILE A 739 -2.36 -4.55 5.40
C ILE A 739 -3.41 -5.23 6.29
N ASP A 740 -4.20 -6.14 5.70
CA ASP A 740 -5.25 -6.93 6.36
C ASP A 740 -4.76 -8.12 7.18
N GLU A 741 -3.46 -8.33 7.27
CA GLU A 741 -2.96 -9.50 7.93
C GLU A 741 -3.45 -9.62 9.38
N GLN A 742 -3.84 -10.85 9.70
CA GLN A 742 -4.25 -11.27 11.03
C GLN A 742 -3.08 -12.00 11.70
N VAL A 743 -2.71 -11.57 12.90
CA VAL A 743 -1.66 -12.21 13.71
C VAL A 743 -2.30 -12.68 15.02
N PRO A 744 -2.45 -13.99 15.25
CA PRO A 744 -3.15 -14.50 16.44
C PRO A 744 -2.62 -13.95 17.76
N GLN A 745 -1.29 -13.88 17.92
CA GLN A 745 -0.64 -13.30 19.12
C GLN A 745 -1.07 -11.84 19.35
N ILE A 746 -1.32 -11.08 18.29
CA ILE A 746 -1.79 -9.71 18.40
C ILE A 746 -3.31 -9.68 18.64
N ASN A 747 -4.07 -10.37 17.80
CA ASN A 747 -5.53 -10.26 17.76
C ASN A 747 -6.22 -10.90 18.95
N GLU A 748 -5.70 -12.05 19.39
CA GLU A 748 -6.34 -12.90 20.42
C GLU A 748 -5.76 -12.65 21.82
N GLU A 749 -4.56 -12.07 21.91
CA GLU A 749 -3.88 -11.84 23.19
C GLU A 749 -3.56 -10.36 23.43
N LEU A 750 -2.69 -9.74 22.64
CA LEU A 750 -2.25 -8.36 22.91
C LEU A 750 -3.36 -7.31 22.82
N LEU A 751 -4.15 -7.34 21.74
CA LEU A 751 -5.22 -6.38 21.48
C LEU A 751 -6.30 -6.41 22.58
N PRO A 752 -6.88 -7.56 22.95
CA PRO A 752 -7.85 -7.60 24.05
C PRO A 752 -7.21 -7.19 25.39
N ARG A 753 -5.94 -7.59 25.65
CA ARG A 753 -5.20 -7.15 26.84
C ARG A 753 -5.09 -5.63 26.90
N ALA A 754 -4.67 -4.98 25.81
CA ALA A 754 -4.54 -3.52 25.75
C ALA A 754 -5.89 -2.79 25.83
N LEU A 755 -6.92 -3.30 25.16
CA LEU A 755 -8.27 -2.72 25.22
C LEU A 755 -8.90 -2.83 26.62
N SER A 756 -8.54 -3.85 27.40
CA SER A 756 -9.08 -4.03 28.76
C SER A 756 -8.69 -2.89 29.72
N ILE A 757 -7.59 -2.20 29.43
CA ILE A 757 -7.15 -1.01 30.17
C ILE A 757 -8.24 0.06 30.15
N PHE A 758 -8.91 0.22 29.00
CA PHE A 758 -9.88 1.30 28.76
C PHE A 758 -11.33 0.83 28.82
N TYR A 759 -11.64 -0.37 28.31
CA TYR A 759 -13.03 -0.83 28.17
C TYR A 759 -13.43 -1.91 29.17
N GLY A 760 -12.50 -2.33 30.03
CA GLY A 760 -12.68 -3.48 30.91
C GLY A 760 -12.53 -4.81 30.18
N GLU A 761 -12.21 -5.86 30.92
CA GLU A 761 -11.79 -7.17 30.39
C GLU A 761 -12.85 -7.82 29.50
N LYS A 762 -14.12 -7.80 29.92
CA LYS A 762 -15.19 -8.48 29.20
C LYS A 762 -15.52 -7.81 27.87
N ALA A 763 -15.63 -6.47 27.84
CA ALA A 763 -15.93 -5.74 26.62
C ALA A 763 -14.76 -5.79 25.63
N ALA A 764 -13.52 -5.73 26.14
CA ALA A 764 -12.30 -5.74 25.34
C ALA A 764 -12.20 -6.95 24.40
N GLN A 765 -12.64 -8.13 24.83
CA GLN A 765 -12.65 -9.34 24.00
C GLN A 765 -13.50 -9.18 22.73
N TYR A 766 -14.68 -8.58 22.87
CA TYR A 766 -15.58 -8.35 21.75
C TYR A 766 -15.09 -7.20 20.85
N ILE A 767 -14.58 -6.12 21.45
CA ILE A 767 -14.03 -4.98 20.70
C ILE A 767 -12.81 -5.44 19.89
N ALA A 768 -11.94 -6.28 20.46
CA ALA A 768 -10.78 -6.85 19.77
C ALA A 768 -11.17 -7.67 18.54
N LYS A 769 -12.19 -8.53 18.66
CA LYS A 769 -12.73 -9.31 17.53
C LYS A 769 -13.27 -8.40 16.43
N ALA A 770 -14.07 -7.40 16.79
CA ALA A 770 -14.61 -6.45 15.83
C ALA A 770 -13.51 -5.67 15.09
N LEU A 771 -12.48 -5.20 15.80
CA LEU A 771 -11.35 -4.47 15.20
C LEU A 771 -10.48 -5.38 14.31
N SER A 772 -10.28 -6.64 14.70
CA SER A 772 -9.48 -7.61 13.94
C SER A 772 -10.05 -7.85 12.53
N THR A 773 -11.34 -7.59 12.28
CA THR A 773 -11.91 -7.67 10.93
C THR A 773 -11.28 -6.70 9.90
N CYS A 774 -10.52 -5.70 10.37
CA CYS A 774 -9.79 -4.73 9.55
C CYS A 774 -10.68 -4.03 8.50
N ILE A 775 -11.94 -3.75 8.84
CA ILE A 775 -12.82 -2.98 7.96
C ILE A 775 -12.40 -1.50 7.91
N SER A 776 -12.69 -0.85 6.78
CA SER A 776 -12.41 0.58 6.58
C SER A 776 -13.56 1.24 5.82
N ALA A 777 -13.97 2.44 6.25
CA ALA A 777 -14.82 3.31 5.45
C ALA A 777 -14.02 4.00 4.33
N GLY A 778 -12.75 4.30 4.59
CA GLY A 778 -11.89 5.08 3.71
C GLY A 778 -11.52 4.34 2.42
N ILE A 779 -11.11 3.07 2.55
CA ILE A 779 -10.77 2.19 1.41
C ILE A 779 -11.97 1.99 0.49
N THR A 780 -13.18 1.90 1.06
CA THR A 780 -14.43 1.78 0.28
C THR A 780 -14.63 2.95 -0.67
N THR A 781 -14.26 4.16 -0.23
CA THR A 781 -14.46 5.40 -0.99
C THR A 781 -13.24 5.84 -1.80
N ASN A 782 -12.08 5.23 -1.60
CA ASN A 782 -10.88 5.57 -2.36
C ASN A 782 -10.05 4.31 -2.68
N GLN A 783 -10.24 3.81 -3.89
CA GLN A 783 -9.62 2.58 -4.38
C GLN A 783 -8.27 2.80 -5.07
N SER A 784 -7.72 4.03 -5.09
CA SER A 784 -6.49 4.35 -5.82
C SER A 784 -5.26 3.55 -5.36
N ALA A 785 -5.25 3.05 -4.12
CA ALA A 785 -4.20 2.19 -3.56
C ALA A 785 -4.48 0.69 -3.64
N PHE A 786 -5.60 0.28 -4.23
CA PHE A 786 -6.05 -1.09 -4.13
C PHE A 786 -5.17 -2.00 -5.00
N GLN A 787 -4.24 -2.72 -4.36
CA GLN A 787 -3.33 -3.67 -5.00
C GLN A 787 -3.35 -5.01 -4.26
N GLY A 788 -3.24 -6.12 -5.00
CA GLY A 788 -3.09 -7.47 -4.44
C GLY A 788 -4.37 -8.31 -4.30
N ALA A 789 -5.54 -7.81 -4.70
CA ALA A 789 -6.80 -8.57 -4.68
C ALA A 789 -7.77 -8.11 -5.79
N SER A 790 -8.87 -8.83 -6.01
CA SER A 790 -10.00 -8.32 -6.81
C SER A 790 -10.95 -7.51 -5.93
N LEU A 791 -11.51 -6.41 -6.45
CA LEU A 791 -12.43 -5.55 -5.68
C LEU A 791 -13.65 -6.33 -5.18
N SER A 792 -14.27 -7.16 -6.04
CA SER A 792 -15.47 -7.92 -5.67
C SER A 792 -15.19 -8.93 -4.56
N SER A 793 -14.13 -9.73 -4.66
CA SER A 793 -13.79 -10.70 -3.59
C SER A 793 -13.50 -10.02 -2.26
N TYR A 794 -12.73 -8.93 -2.28
CA TYR A 794 -12.40 -8.16 -1.11
C TYR A 794 -13.63 -7.55 -0.43
N PHE A 795 -14.46 -6.80 -1.18
CA PHE A 795 -15.61 -6.13 -0.60
C PHE A 795 -16.70 -7.13 -0.15
N ASN A 796 -16.82 -8.30 -0.80
CA ASN A 796 -17.69 -9.37 -0.33
C ASN A 796 -17.21 -9.92 1.03
N ALA A 797 -15.91 -10.20 1.16
CA ALA A 797 -15.32 -10.64 2.44
C ALA A 797 -15.48 -9.56 3.52
N LYS A 798 -15.25 -8.28 3.20
CA LYS A 798 -15.38 -7.16 4.14
C LYS A 798 -16.82 -6.82 4.51
N ALA A 799 -17.78 -7.05 3.63
CA ALA A 799 -19.20 -6.93 3.95
C ALA A 799 -19.59 -7.94 5.04
N LYS A 800 -19.22 -9.22 4.86
CA LYS A 800 -19.45 -10.27 5.86
C LYS A 800 -18.74 -9.97 7.19
N ALA A 801 -17.45 -9.62 7.12
CA ALA A 801 -16.67 -9.29 8.32
C ALA A 801 -17.23 -8.05 9.04
N GLY A 802 -17.77 -7.07 8.32
CA GLY A 802 -18.43 -5.90 8.90
C GLY A 802 -19.71 -6.25 9.66
N GLU A 803 -20.52 -7.19 9.16
CA GLU A 803 -21.71 -7.70 9.87
C GLU A 803 -21.31 -8.41 11.18
N GLU A 804 -20.25 -9.21 11.17
CA GLU A 804 -19.70 -9.86 12.37
C GLU A 804 -19.15 -8.83 13.37
N ALA A 805 -18.41 -7.84 12.90
CA ALA A 805 -17.87 -6.76 13.74
C ALA A 805 -18.97 -5.98 14.45
N VAL A 806 -20.08 -5.66 13.76
CA VAL A 806 -21.24 -4.98 14.37
C VAL A 806 -21.85 -5.84 15.48
N LYS A 807 -22.05 -7.14 15.25
CA LYS A 807 -22.59 -8.06 16.27
C LYS A 807 -21.72 -8.13 17.51
N ASP A 808 -20.39 -8.14 17.34
CA ASP A 808 -19.49 -8.14 18.49
C ASP A 808 -19.50 -6.80 19.23
N MET A 809 -19.57 -5.67 18.52
CA MET A 809 -19.77 -4.37 19.17
C MET A 809 -21.10 -4.30 19.94
N GLU A 810 -22.18 -4.89 19.44
CA GLU A 810 -23.46 -4.96 20.16
C GLU A 810 -23.34 -5.75 21.48
N LYS A 811 -22.55 -6.84 21.51
CA LYS A 811 -22.25 -7.57 22.74
C LYS A 811 -21.37 -6.79 23.71
N ALA A 812 -20.47 -5.95 23.20
CA ALA A 812 -19.61 -5.10 24.01
C ALA A 812 -20.37 -3.93 24.66
N ALA A 813 -21.38 -3.38 23.98
CA ALA A 813 -22.10 -2.18 24.39
C ALA A 813 -22.65 -2.19 25.84
N PRO A 814 -23.32 -3.26 26.33
CA PRO A 814 -23.81 -3.31 27.71
C PRO A 814 -22.70 -3.54 28.75
N LEU A 815 -21.48 -3.87 28.32
CA LEU A 815 -20.34 -4.16 29.20
C LEU A 815 -19.43 -2.94 29.42
N VAL A 816 -19.55 -1.91 28.58
CA VAL A 816 -18.81 -0.66 28.73
C VAL A 816 -19.59 0.30 29.62
N THR A 817 -19.00 0.68 30.74
CA THR A 817 -19.59 1.59 31.73
C THR A 817 -18.76 2.87 31.87
N GLY A 818 -19.28 3.89 32.56
CA GLY A 818 -18.49 5.06 32.96
C GLY A 818 -18.14 6.02 31.82
N ASN A 819 -16.97 6.66 31.95
CA ASN A 819 -16.54 7.75 31.07
C ASN A 819 -16.15 7.28 29.65
N GLU A 820 -15.92 5.98 29.50
CA GLU A 820 -15.46 5.35 28.27
C GLU A 820 -16.60 5.02 27.31
N LYS A 821 -17.86 5.08 27.79
CA LYS A 821 -19.06 4.83 27.00
C LYS A 821 -19.16 5.73 25.77
N ASN A 822 -18.89 7.03 25.92
CA ASN A 822 -18.96 7.99 24.81
C ASN A 822 -17.98 7.67 23.68
N GLU A 823 -16.80 7.18 24.05
CA GLU A 823 -15.77 6.83 23.07
C GLU A 823 -16.04 5.48 22.42
N PHE A 824 -16.54 4.52 23.21
CA PHE A 824 -17.05 3.27 22.69
C PHE A 824 -18.17 3.52 21.66
N ASP A 825 -19.14 4.38 21.97
CA ASP A 825 -20.26 4.69 21.07
C ASP A 825 -19.79 5.33 19.77
N PHE A 826 -18.77 6.18 19.85
CA PHE A 826 -18.14 6.76 18.67
C PHE A 826 -17.45 5.69 17.82
N LEU A 827 -16.64 4.81 18.43
CA LEU A 827 -15.99 3.69 17.73
C LEU A 827 -17.03 2.74 17.11
N TYR A 828 -18.09 2.43 17.85
CA TYR A 828 -19.18 1.57 17.37
C TYR A 828 -19.88 2.19 16.17
N SER A 829 -20.22 3.48 16.22
CA SER A 829 -20.81 4.21 15.10
C SER A 829 -19.94 4.16 13.84
N LEU A 830 -18.62 4.24 13.99
CA LEU A 830 -17.68 4.15 12.88
C LEU A 830 -17.57 2.74 12.29
N ILE A 831 -17.51 1.70 13.14
CA ILE A 831 -17.55 0.30 12.71
C ILE A 831 -18.84 0.01 11.94
N LYS A 832 -19.99 0.45 12.47
CA LYS A 832 -21.30 0.30 11.82
C LYS A 832 -21.34 1.02 10.47
N THR A 833 -20.80 2.23 10.40
CA THR A 833 -20.72 2.99 9.15
C THR A 833 -19.84 2.27 8.13
N ALA A 834 -18.65 1.81 8.52
CA ALA A 834 -17.78 1.06 7.63
C ALA A 834 -18.42 -0.25 7.14
N ALA A 835 -19.11 -0.98 8.01
CA ALA A 835 -19.83 -2.19 7.65
C ALA A 835 -20.89 -1.91 6.57
N ILE A 836 -21.72 -0.86 6.75
CA ILE A 836 -22.72 -0.44 5.76
C ILE A 836 -22.05 -0.06 4.43
N LEU A 837 -20.99 0.75 4.46
CA LEU A 837 -20.30 1.19 3.26
C LEU A 837 -19.69 0.00 2.49
N ASN A 838 -19.03 -0.94 3.17
CA ASN A 838 -18.47 -2.14 2.56
C ASN A 838 -19.58 -3.02 1.94
N LYS A 839 -20.73 -3.18 2.63
CA LYS A 839 -21.89 -3.90 2.10
C LYS A 839 -22.46 -3.23 0.85
N VAL A 840 -22.68 -1.92 0.90
CA VAL A 840 -23.16 -1.13 -0.25
C VAL A 840 -22.21 -1.26 -1.43
N LYS A 841 -20.89 -1.22 -1.20
CA LYS A 841 -19.91 -1.39 -2.28
C LYS A 841 -19.92 -2.80 -2.86
N SER A 842 -20.00 -3.84 -2.02
CA SER A 842 -20.17 -5.22 -2.46
C SER A 842 -21.40 -5.40 -3.35
N MET A 843 -22.55 -4.86 -2.93
CA MET A 843 -23.80 -4.88 -3.71
C MET A 843 -23.69 -4.10 -5.03
N GLN A 844 -22.99 -2.96 -5.00
CA GLN A 844 -22.73 -2.16 -6.20
C GLN A 844 -21.90 -2.93 -7.24
N LEU A 845 -20.90 -3.70 -6.80
CA LEU A 845 -20.10 -4.56 -7.66
C LEU A 845 -20.91 -5.77 -8.17
N GLN A 846 -21.71 -6.39 -7.30
CA GLN A 846 -22.63 -7.46 -7.71
C GLN A 846 -23.63 -7.00 -8.78
N ALA A 847 -24.24 -5.83 -8.61
CA ALA A 847 -25.17 -5.27 -9.59
C ALA A 847 -24.49 -5.03 -10.95
N ARG A 848 -23.22 -4.63 -10.97
CA ARG A 848 -22.42 -4.52 -12.20
C ARG A 848 -22.19 -5.87 -12.87
N ASP A 849 -21.82 -6.89 -12.08
CA ASP A 849 -21.64 -8.25 -12.58
C ASP A 849 -22.96 -8.82 -13.13
N ASP A 850 -24.09 -8.58 -12.46
CA ASP A 850 -25.41 -8.98 -12.93
C ASP A 850 -25.78 -8.28 -14.25
N LEU A 851 -25.49 -6.98 -14.39
CA LEU A 851 -25.70 -6.25 -15.65
C LEU A 851 -24.83 -6.78 -16.78
N ALA A 852 -23.56 -7.07 -16.52
CA ALA A 852 -22.66 -7.68 -17.50
C ALA A 852 -23.19 -9.04 -18.00
N ASN A 853 -23.88 -9.78 -17.12
CA ASN A 853 -24.51 -11.06 -17.43
C ASN A 853 -25.97 -10.94 -17.93
N GLY A 854 -26.47 -9.72 -18.18
CA GLY A 854 -27.83 -9.48 -18.68
C GLY A 854 -28.95 -9.63 -17.63
N LYS A 855 -28.63 -9.85 -16.35
CA LYS A 855 -29.58 -9.99 -15.24
C LYS A 855 -30.03 -8.63 -14.71
N THR A 856 -30.74 -7.87 -15.54
CA THR A 856 -31.06 -6.47 -15.23
C THR A 856 -31.94 -6.30 -13.98
N GLU A 857 -32.99 -7.11 -13.82
CA GLU A 857 -33.92 -7.00 -12.70
C GLU A 857 -33.21 -7.28 -11.35
N ALA A 858 -32.32 -8.28 -11.32
CA ALA A 858 -31.51 -8.60 -10.15
C ALA A 858 -30.59 -7.44 -9.76
N ALA A 859 -29.96 -6.79 -10.76
CA ALA A 859 -29.15 -5.62 -10.53
C ALA A 859 -29.98 -4.45 -9.96
N GLU A 860 -31.15 -4.15 -10.55
CA GLU A 860 -32.06 -3.07 -10.09
C GLU A 860 -32.51 -3.28 -8.64
N GLN A 861 -32.89 -4.51 -8.27
CA GLN A 861 -33.23 -4.88 -6.90
C GLN A 861 -32.05 -4.66 -5.95
N THR A 862 -30.85 -5.14 -6.34
CA THR A 862 -29.62 -4.98 -5.57
C THR A 862 -29.28 -3.50 -5.34
N ILE A 863 -29.42 -2.65 -6.36
CA ILE A 863 -29.19 -1.20 -6.25
C ILE A 863 -30.20 -0.53 -5.32
N ALA A 864 -31.49 -0.88 -5.44
CA ALA A 864 -32.53 -0.31 -4.60
C ALA A 864 -32.28 -0.60 -3.11
N GLU A 865 -31.87 -1.83 -2.80
CA GLU A 865 -31.49 -2.23 -1.44
C GLU A 865 -30.21 -1.51 -0.98
N ALA A 866 -29.19 -1.40 -1.84
CA ALA A 866 -27.96 -0.67 -1.52
C ALA A 866 -28.24 0.82 -1.21
N ARG A 867 -29.13 1.47 -1.98
CA ARG A 867 -29.58 2.86 -1.70
C ARG A 867 -30.31 2.96 -0.36
N LYS A 868 -31.14 1.98 0.00
CA LYS A 868 -31.82 1.95 1.30
C LYS A 868 -30.83 1.86 2.45
N LEU A 869 -29.80 1.02 2.34
CA LEU A 869 -28.74 0.92 3.34
C LEU A 869 -27.93 2.21 3.45
N LEU A 870 -27.55 2.82 2.33
CA LEU A 870 -26.71 4.01 2.30
C LEU A 870 -27.37 5.23 2.98
N LYS A 871 -28.71 5.32 2.97
CA LYS A 871 -29.48 6.36 3.70
C LYS A 871 -29.26 6.33 5.21
N ASN A 872 -28.80 5.21 5.77
CA ASN A 872 -28.51 5.09 7.21
C ASN A 872 -27.13 5.66 7.59
N VAL A 873 -26.30 6.04 6.63
CA VAL A 873 -24.98 6.65 6.88
C VAL A 873 -25.13 8.16 6.88
N LYS A 874 -24.86 8.78 8.04
CA LYS A 874 -25.05 10.23 8.24
C LYS A 874 -23.93 11.10 7.63
N GLU A 875 -22.80 10.51 7.25
CA GLU A 875 -21.59 11.23 6.85
C GLU A 875 -21.53 11.46 5.32
N PRO A 876 -21.81 12.69 4.82
CA PRO A 876 -22.00 12.93 3.38
C PRO A 876 -20.75 12.70 2.53
N LYS A 877 -19.56 12.92 3.11
CA LYS A 877 -18.30 12.73 2.39
C LYS A 877 -18.11 11.27 1.94
N TRP A 878 -18.64 10.31 2.70
CA TRP A 878 -18.54 8.88 2.35
C TRP A 878 -19.67 8.41 1.45
N THR A 879 -20.87 8.97 1.61
CA THR A 879 -22.06 8.54 0.86
C THR A 879 -22.18 9.17 -0.51
N SER A 880 -21.63 10.37 -0.73
CA SER A 880 -21.77 11.09 -2.01
C SER A 880 -21.17 10.31 -3.19
N LEU A 881 -19.97 9.77 -3.03
CA LEU A 881 -19.32 8.97 -4.08
C LEU A 881 -20.11 7.69 -4.37
N LEU A 882 -20.47 6.92 -3.33
CA LEU A 882 -21.23 5.68 -3.51
C LEU A 882 -22.64 5.95 -4.07
N SER A 883 -23.29 7.05 -3.69
CA SER A 883 -24.59 7.46 -4.24
C SER A 883 -24.50 7.67 -5.75
N LYS A 884 -23.42 8.32 -6.23
CA LYS A 884 -23.17 8.51 -7.66
C LYS A 884 -22.90 7.17 -8.35
N GLU A 885 -22.10 6.30 -7.75
CA GLU A 885 -21.82 4.95 -8.29
C GLU A 885 -23.07 4.04 -8.32
N LEU A 886 -24.03 4.26 -7.41
CA LEU A 886 -25.33 3.59 -7.37
C LEU A 886 -26.35 4.20 -8.34
N ASP A 887 -26.00 5.26 -9.08
CA ASP A 887 -26.87 5.82 -10.14
C ASP A 887 -26.85 5.02 -11.44
N VAL A 888 -26.99 3.72 -11.25
CA VAL A 888 -26.91 2.70 -12.28
C VAL A 888 -28.18 2.66 -13.14
N ALA A 889 -29.27 3.35 -12.80
CA ALA A 889 -30.44 3.46 -13.69
C ALA A 889 -30.07 4.08 -15.06
N LYS A 890 -29.17 5.08 -15.07
CA LYS A 890 -28.55 5.62 -16.30
C LYS A 890 -27.66 4.58 -16.99
N ASN A 891 -26.96 3.75 -16.21
CA ASN A 891 -26.09 2.71 -16.72
C ASN A 891 -26.85 1.49 -17.25
N VAL A 892 -28.00 1.10 -16.70
CA VAL A 892 -28.80 -0.06 -17.15
C VAL A 892 -29.32 0.17 -18.56
N GLY A 893 -29.97 1.32 -18.79
CA GLY A 893 -30.44 1.71 -20.12
C GLY A 893 -29.28 1.76 -21.11
N TRP A 894 -28.18 2.39 -20.70
CA TRP A 894 -26.96 2.45 -21.49
C TRP A 894 -26.33 1.07 -21.76
N PHE A 895 -26.27 0.15 -20.79
CA PHE A 895 -25.71 -1.19 -20.97
C PHE A 895 -26.54 -1.99 -21.97
N ARG A 896 -27.87 -1.88 -21.91
CA ARG A 896 -28.77 -2.49 -22.91
C ARG A 896 -28.52 -1.90 -24.30
N GLU A 897 -28.42 -0.57 -24.42
CA GLU A 897 -28.11 0.10 -25.68
C GLU A 897 -26.73 -0.34 -26.22
N LYS A 898 -25.69 -0.25 -25.39
CA LYS A 898 -24.32 -0.62 -25.69
C LYS A 898 -24.21 -2.08 -26.10
N LYS A 899 -24.87 -3.01 -25.42
CA LYS A 899 -24.88 -4.44 -25.79
C LYS A 899 -25.49 -4.63 -27.18
N LYS A 900 -26.69 -4.09 -27.43
CA LYS A 900 -27.35 -4.12 -28.75
C LYS A 900 -26.51 -3.44 -29.84
N TYR A 901 -25.75 -2.40 -29.46
CA TYR A 901 -24.81 -1.74 -30.35
C TYR A 901 -23.65 -2.68 -30.70
N LEU A 902 -22.95 -3.22 -29.70
CA LEU A 902 -21.80 -4.10 -29.85
C LEU A 902 -22.11 -5.43 -30.55
N GLU A 903 -23.35 -5.93 -30.48
CA GLU A 903 -23.80 -7.11 -31.24
C GLU A 903 -23.71 -6.91 -32.76
N ARG A 904 -23.76 -5.66 -33.23
CA ARG A 904 -23.64 -5.28 -34.65
C ARG A 904 -22.22 -4.95 -35.08
N ILE A 905 -21.31 -4.77 -34.12
CA ILE A 905 -19.94 -4.33 -34.37
C ILE A 905 -19.01 -5.53 -34.50
N LYS A 906 -18.16 -5.52 -35.52
CA LYS A 906 -17.16 -6.58 -35.71
C LYS A 906 -16.15 -6.56 -34.54
N LYS A 907 -16.00 -7.73 -33.89
CA LYS A 907 -15.00 -7.91 -32.83
C LYS A 907 -13.57 -7.76 -33.37
N GLU A 908 -12.78 -6.93 -32.72
CA GLU A 908 -11.36 -6.70 -33.00
C GLU A 908 -10.57 -6.78 -31.69
N ASN A 909 -9.53 -7.61 -31.66
CA ASN A 909 -8.68 -7.77 -30.48
C ASN A 909 -7.69 -6.60 -30.38
N ILE A 910 -8.14 -5.47 -29.82
CA ILE A 910 -7.31 -4.28 -29.61
C ILE A 910 -6.97 -4.16 -28.11
N LYS A 911 -5.69 -4.13 -27.76
CA LYS A 911 -5.24 -3.85 -26.40
C LYS A 911 -5.07 -2.35 -26.19
N VAL A 912 -5.78 -1.78 -25.22
CA VAL A 912 -5.77 -0.34 -24.96
C VAL A 912 -5.17 -0.07 -23.59
N GLY A 913 -4.07 0.68 -23.54
CA GLY A 913 -3.49 1.20 -22.31
C GLY A 913 -4.04 2.59 -22.02
N VAL A 914 -4.48 2.85 -20.79
CA VAL A 914 -4.86 4.20 -20.34
C VAL A 914 -3.90 4.66 -19.27
N TYR A 915 -3.34 5.86 -19.45
CA TYR A 915 -2.33 6.38 -18.54
C TYR A 915 -2.93 6.78 -17.18
N ASN A 916 -2.29 6.40 -16.07
CA ASN A 916 -2.86 6.57 -14.72
C ASN A 916 -2.85 8.04 -14.21
N TYR A 917 -2.00 8.91 -14.78
CA TYR A 917 -1.85 10.34 -14.40
C TYR A 917 -2.93 11.25 -15.04
N GLY A 918 -4.18 10.79 -15.02
CA GLY A 918 -5.35 11.46 -15.57
C GLY A 918 -6.64 10.72 -15.18
N PHE A 919 -7.74 11.02 -15.87
CA PHE A 919 -9.02 10.33 -15.64
C PHE A 919 -9.06 9.02 -16.44
N HIS A 920 -8.75 7.90 -15.80
CA HIS A 920 -8.56 6.63 -16.50
C HIS A 920 -9.64 5.61 -16.20
N LYS A 921 -10.30 5.67 -15.04
CA LYS A 921 -11.14 4.58 -14.54
C LYS A 921 -12.37 4.41 -15.42
N GLY A 922 -13.06 5.50 -15.72
CA GLY A 922 -14.23 5.53 -16.58
C GLY A 922 -13.95 5.00 -17.98
N ILE A 923 -12.77 5.29 -18.54
CA ILE A 923 -12.34 4.79 -19.85
C ILE A 923 -12.09 3.28 -19.79
N VAL A 924 -11.26 2.83 -18.84
CA VAL A 924 -10.90 1.41 -18.69
C VAL A 924 -12.15 0.56 -18.51
N TYR A 925 -13.03 0.93 -17.59
CA TYR A 925 -14.27 0.19 -17.33
C TYR A 925 -15.24 0.19 -18.50
N SER A 926 -15.32 1.31 -19.23
CA SER A 926 -16.31 1.42 -20.31
C SER A 926 -15.86 0.77 -21.61
N LEU A 927 -14.55 0.67 -21.86
CA LEU A 927 -14.03 0.05 -23.09
C LEU A 927 -13.68 -1.43 -22.91
N ASP A 928 -13.50 -1.93 -21.68
CA ASP A 928 -13.14 -3.34 -21.50
C ASP A 928 -14.21 -4.29 -22.07
N ASN A 929 -13.74 -5.30 -22.81
CA ASN A 929 -14.55 -6.27 -23.55
C ASN A 929 -15.47 -5.69 -24.64
N ALA A 930 -15.41 -4.39 -24.93
CA ALA A 930 -16.17 -3.77 -26.02
C ALA A 930 -15.68 -4.31 -27.37
N ALA A 931 -16.48 -5.15 -28.02
CA ALA A 931 -16.15 -5.78 -29.30
C ALA A 931 -14.73 -6.38 -29.35
N GLY A 932 -14.30 -7.09 -28.30
CA GLY A 932 -12.97 -7.73 -28.25
C GLY A 932 -11.82 -6.83 -27.77
N MET A 933 -12.07 -5.57 -27.45
CA MET A 933 -11.09 -4.71 -26.78
C MET A 933 -10.71 -5.27 -25.40
N LYS A 934 -9.43 -5.12 -25.03
CA LYS A 934 -8.93 -5.38 -23.68
C LYS A 934 -8.28 -4.12 -23.16
N THR A 935 -8.72 -3.62 -22.01
CA THR A 935 -8.14 -2.41 -21.43
C THR A 935 -7.18 -2.72 -20.27
N GLY A 936 -6.24 -1.81 -20.04
CA GLY A 936 -5.35 -1.85 -18.89
C GLY A 936 -4.89 -0.45 -18.53
N VAL A 937 -4.41 -0.30 -17.29
CA VAL A 937 -3.77 0.93 -16.83
C VAL A 937 -2.26 0.77 -16.91
N PHE A 938 -1.55 1.83 -17.26
CA PHE A 938 -0.09 1.88 -17.13
C PHE A 938 0.33 3.16 -16.40
N GLU A 939 1.39 3.04 -15.61
CA GLU A 939 1.89 4.13 -14.75
C GLU A 939 3.16 4.78 -15.28
N ASP A 940 3.85 4.10 -16.21
CA ASP A 940 5.11 4.56 -16.77
C ASP A 940 5.10 4.35 -18.30
N PRO A 941 5.15 5.41 -19.11
CA PRO A 941 5.13 5.37 -20.58
C PRO A 941 6.45 4.87 -21.21
N GLN A 942 7.14 3.93 -20.56
CA GLN A 942 8.36 3.33 -21.09
C GLN A 942 8.08 2.15 -22.05
N PRO A 943 9.03 1.81 -22.95
CA PRO A 943 8.84 0.75 -23.94
C PRO A 943 8.46 -0.60 -23.34
N ALA A 944 8.91 -0.88 -22.11
CA ALA A 944 8.57 -2.10 -21.38
C ALA A 944 7.07 -2.25 -21.10
N TYR A 945 6.35 -1.13 -20.95
CA TYR A 945 4.91 -1.10 -20.71
C TYR A 945 4.13 -0.89 -22.01
N LEU A 946 4.54 0.08 -22.84
CA LEU A 946 3.84 0.44 -24.08
C LEU A 946 3.69 -0.74 -25.05
N LYS A 947 4.68 -1.64 -25.12
CA LYS A 947 4.65 -2.84 -25.98
C LYS A 947 3.49 -3.81 -25.68
N ASN A 948 2.84 -3.67 -24.53
CA ASN A 948 1.72 -4.54 -24.15
C ASN A 948 0.39 -4.06 -24.75
N PHE A 949 0.37 -2.92 -25.44
CA PHE A 949 -0.81 -2.27 -25.96
C PHE A 949 -0.70 -2.03 -27.47
N ASP A 950 -1.85 -2.05 -28.14
CA ASP A 950 -2.02 -1.61 -29.53
C ASP A 950 -2.30 -0.10 -29.61
N ALA A 951 -2.97 0.43 -28.58
CA ALA A 951 -3.32 1.82 -28.45
C ALA A 951 -3.03 2.30 -27.03
N VAL A 952 -2.53 3.53 -26.88
CA VAL A 952 -2.38 4.18 -25.57
C VAL A 952 -3.08 5.52 -25.53
N ILE A 953 -3.69 5.84 -24.39
CA ILE A 953 -4.49 7.05 -24.18
C ILE A 953 -3.90 7.85 -23.03
N PHE A 954 -3.54 9.10 -23.30
CA PHE A 954 -3.16 10.09 -22.31
C PHE A 954 -4.37 11.01 -22.07
N ASN A 955 -5.24 10.61 -21.14
CA ASN A 955 -6.53 11.28 -20.97
C ASN A 955 -6.45 12.50 -20.04
N ALA A 956 -6.48 13.71 -20.62
CA ALA A 956 -6.44 14.98 -19.90
C ALA A 956 -5.27 15.17 -18.92
N CYS A 957 -4.19 14.44 -19.14
CA CYS A 957 -2.96 14.52 -18.37
C CYS A 957 -2.31 15.90 -18.56
N LYS A 958 -1.89 16.53 -17.47
CA LYS A 958 -1.06 17.76 -17.51
C LYS A 958 0.41 17.43 -17.28
N ASP A 959 0.65 16.42 -16.47
CA ASP A 959 1.95 16.02 -15.92
C ASP A 959 2.11 14.53 -16.17
N THR A 960 3.34 14.07 -16.33
CA THR A 960 3.64 12.65 -16.43
C THR A 960 3.86 12.00 -15.07
N GLY A 961 4.06 12.76 -14.01
CA GLY A 961 4.46 12.21 -12.72
C GLY A 961 5.90 11.72 -12.74
N ASP A 962 6.24 10.82 -11.82
CA ASP A 962 7.58 10.24 -11.71
C ASP A 962 7.78 9.14 -12.79
N VAL A 963 8.14 9.54 -14.02
CA VAL A 963 8.41 8.64 -15.14
C VAL A 963 9.90 8.41 -15.34
N TYR A 964 10.30 7.18 -15.66
CA TYR A 964 11.72 6.86 -15.84
C TYR A 964 12.16 7.16 -17.28
N GLY A 965 13.35 7.73 -17.46
CA GLY A 965 13.96 7.88 -18.79
C GLY A 965 13.23 8.85 -19.73
N ASP A 966 13.57 8.82 -21.03
CA ASP A 966 12.96 9.70 -22.03
C ASP A 966 11.62 9.14 -22.52
N TRP A 967 10.57 9.41 -21.75
CA TRP A 967 9.22 8.97 -22.08
C TRP A 967 8.67 9.55 -23.39
N ARG A 968 9.08 10.77 -23.78
CA ARG A 968 8.63 11.40 -25.03
C ARG A 968 9.13 10.61 -26.21
N LYS A 969 10.41 10.23 -26.17
CA LYS A 969 11.00 9.33 -27.16
C LYS A 969 10.29 7.97 -27.16
N ALA A 970 10.03 7.38 -26.00
CA ALA A 970 9.37 6.08 -25.92
C ALA A 970 7.96 6.08 -26.55
N VAL A 971 7.16 7.13 -26.30
CA VAL A 971 5.82 7.28 -26.89
C VAL A 971 5.89 7.53 -28.40
N ARG A 972 6.87 8.33 -28.86
CA ARG A 972 7.12 8.53 -30.29
C ARG A 972 7.53 7.24 -30.98
N ASP A 973 8.51 6.53 -30.43
CA ASP A 973 8.97 5.23 -30.94
C ASP A 973 7.80 4.25 -31.02
N PHE A 974 6.91 4.23 -30.02
CA PHE A 974 5.72 3.38 -30.03
C PHE A 974 4.79 3.69 -31.20
N ALA A 975 4.50 4.97 -31.46
CA ALA A 975 3.69 5.37 -32.63
C ALA A 975 4.39 5.02 -33.95
N GLU A 976 5.67 5.37 -34.10
CA GLU A 976 6.44 5.09 -35.32
C GLU A 976 6.49 3.59 -35.65
N ASN A 977 6.45 2.74 -34.61
CA ASN A 977 6.41 1.29 -34.72
C ASN A 977 4.99 0.69 -34.75
N GLY A 978 3.96 1.43 -35.16
CA GLY A 978 2.62 0.89 -35.41
C GLY A 978 1.65 0.98 -34.25
N GLY A 979 2.03 1.64 -33.16
CA GLY A 979 1.15 1.95 -32.05
C GLY A 979 0.16 3.08 -32.37
N VAL A 980 -1.00 3.05 -31.73
CA VAL A 980 -1.97 4.16 -31.73
C VAL A 980 -1.74 5.01 -30.50
N VAL A 981 -1.61 6.33 -30.65
CA VAL A 981 -1.49 7.25 -29.51
C VAL A 981 -2.60 8.28 -29.54
N ILE A 982 -3.36 8.40 -28.45
CA ILE A 982 -4.45 9.38 -28.33
C ILE A 982 -4.14 10.32 -27.16
N PHE A 983 -4.02 11.61 -27.46
CA PHE A 983 -3.95 12.69 -26.47
C PHE A 983 -5.30 13.38 -26.41
N THR A 984 -5.82 13.55 -25.20
CA THR A 984 -7.12 14.18 -24.98
C THR A 984 -6.97 15.43 -24.13
N HIS A 985 -7.83 16.42 -24.37
CA HIS A 985 -7.96 17.64 -23.59
C HIS A 985 -6.60 18.23 -23.18
N ASN A 986 -6.25 18.29 -21.89
CA ASN A 986 -5.01 18.95 -21.46
C ASN A 986 -3.73 18.32 -22.06
N ALA A 987 -3.77 17.04 -22.40
CA ALA A 987 -2.65 16.33 -22.99
C ALA A 987 -2.35 16.78 -24.43
N ILE A 988 -3.21 17.61 -25.04
CA ILE A 988 -2.92 18.29 -26.31
C ILE A 988 -1.97 19.48 -26.15
N GLY A 989 -1.40 19.72 -24.96
CA GLY A 989 -0.48 20.83 -24.73
C GLY A 989 -1.16 22.17 -24.42
N ARG A 990 -2.35 22.12 -23.80
CA ARG A 990 -3.08 23.32 -23.33
C ARG A 990 -2.20 24.26 -22.51
N TYR A 991 -1.35 23.67 -21.68
CA TYR A 991 -0.48 24.39 -20.76
C TYR A 991 0.96 24.26 -21.26
N PRO A 992 1.57 25.32 -21.82
CA PRO A 992 2.92 25.22 -22.39
C PRO A 992 4.01 24.85 -21.37
N SER A 993 3.73 25.02 -20.08
CA SER A 993 4.60 24.65 -18.97
C SER A 993 4.44 23.22 -18.48
N SER A 994 3.48 22.47 -19.03
CA SER A 994 3.20 21.11 -18.60
C SER A 994 4.08 20.14 -19.38
N ASP A 995 4.14 18.89 -18.92
CA ASP A 995 4.92 17.84 -19.60
C ASP A 995 4.44 17.55 -21.01
N PHE A 996 3.23 17.97 -21.37
CA PHE A 996 2.65 17.89 -22.70
C PHE A 996 2.66 19.22 -23.46
N GLY A 997 3.17 20.31 -22.84
CA GLY A 997 3.19 21.66 -23.40
C GLY A 997 3.99 21.78 -24.69
N LYS A 998 5.07 21.01 -24.84
CA LYS A 998 5.74 20.76 -26.12
C LYS A 998 5.14 19.53 -26.79
N GLN A 999 4.69 19.67 -28.03
CA GLN A 999 4.07 18.57 -28.75
C GLN A 999 5.05 17.43 -29.02
N ILE A 1000 4.58 16.20 -28.81
CA ILE A 1000 5.35 15.00 -29.13
C ILE A 1000 5.32 14.79 -30.65
N PHE A 1001 4.18 15.07 -31.30
CA PHE A 1001 3.97 14.92 -32.74
C PHE A 1001 3.54 16.25 -33.40
N PRO A 1002 4.43 17.26 -33.49
CA PRO A 1002 4.12 18.56 -34.09
C PRO A 1002 3.64 18.48 -35.54
N GLU A 1003 3.97 17.40 -36.25
CA GLU A 1003 3.48 17.12 -37.60
C GLU A 1003 1.98 16.83 -37.65
N ILE A 1004 1.36 16.36 -36.55
CA ILE A 1004 -0.08 16.09 -36.45
C ILE A 1004 -0.81 17.19 -35.68
N CYS A 1005 -0.22 17.70 -34.61
CA CYS A 1005 -0.78 18.79 -33.82
C CYS A 1005 0.36 19.74 -33.50
N SER A 1006 0.33 20.95 -34.06
CA SER A 1006 1.42 21.92 -33.90
C SER A 1006 1.33 22.68 -32.58
N GLY A 1007 0.19 22.62 -31.88
CA GLY A 1007 -0.03 23.37 -30.65
C GLY A 1007 -1.48 23.36 -30.16
N TYR A 1008 -1.73 24.21 -29.17
CA TYR A 1008 -3.05 24.51 -28.65
C TYR A 1008 -3.51 25.87 -29.22
N ALA A 1009 -4.66 25.88 -29.90
CA ALA A 1009 -5.22 27.04 -30.60
C ALA A 1009 -6.24 27.82 -29.75
N GLY A 1010 -6.86 27.18 -28.75
CA GLY A 1010 -7.88 27.81 -27.91
C GLY A 1010 -8.80 26.84 -27.20
N GLN A 1011 -9.77 27.35 -26.45
CA GLN A 1011 -10.78 26.60 -25.70
C GLN A 1011 -12.15 27.18 -26.03
N GLN A 1012 -13.15 26.31 -26.16
CA GLN A 1012 -14.56 26.70 -26.25
C GLN A 1012 -15.29 26.18 -25.03
N ILE A 1013 -16.02 27.06 -24.35
CA ILE A 1013 -16.73 26.76 -23.11
C ILE A 1013 -18.24 26.83 -23.40
N ASN A 1014 -19.00 25.90 -22.84
CA ASN A 1014 -20.44 25.73 -23.01
C ASN A 1014 -20.87 25.43 -24.46
N GLU A 1015 -19.96 24.89 -25.28
CA GLU A 1015 -20.25 24.40 -26.62
C GLU A 1015 -19.92 22.91 -26.67
N THR A 1016 -20.93 22.06 -26.84
CA THR A 1016 -20.78 20.60 -26.78
C THR A 1016 -21.03 19.88 -28.09
N GLU A 1017 -21.67 20.53 -29.06
CA GLU A 1017 -21.97 19.95 -30.37
C GLU A 1017 -20.78 20.10 -31.32
N LEU A 1018 -20.32 18.97 -31.83
CA LEU A 1018 -19.28 18.81 -32.81
C LEU A 1018 -19.86 18.23 -34.11
N THR A 1019 -19.17 18.48 -35.21
CA THR A 1019 -19.47 17.92 -36.54
C THR A 1019 -18.32 17.04 -37.00
N VAL A 1020 -18.65 15.81 -37.39
CA VAL A 1020 -17.70 14.84 -37.91
C VAL A 1020 -17.27 15.26 -39.32
N LYS A 1021 -15.97 15.43 -39.56
CA LYS A 1021 -15.43 15.87 -40.87
C LYS A 1021 -14.98 14.72 -41.75
N LYS A 1022 -14.68 13.59 -41.15
CA LYS A 1022 -14.25 12.38 -41.84
C LYS A 1022 -14.91 11.19 -41.18
N ASP A 1023 -15.25 10.16 -41.95
CA ASP A 1023 -15.80 8.91 -41.41
C ASP A 1023 -14.89 8.37 -40.29
N ILE A 1024 -15.45 8.24 -39.08
CA ILE A 1024 -14.77 7.67 -37.92
C ILE A 1024 -15.29 6.24 -37.77
N ASP A 1025 -14.62 5.34 -38.50
CA ASP A 1025 -14.99 3.93 -38.59
C ASP A 1025 -16.43 3.74 -39.13
N GLU A 1026 -17.14 2.69 -38.68
CA GLU A 1026 -18.55 2.47 -38.99
C GLU A 1026 -19.52 3.22 -38.06
N GLY A 1027 -19.00 3.89 -37.03
CA GLY A 1027 -19.80 4.53 -35.98
C GLY A 1027 -20.31 5.93 -36.33
N PHE A 1028 -19.54 6.71 -37.08
CA PHE A 1028 -19.88 8.08 -37.45
C PHE A 1028 -19.46 8.41 -38.88
N LYS A 1029 -20.35 9.06 -39.62
CA LYS A 1029 -20.15 9.53 -41.00
C LYS A 1029 -19.80 11.00 -41.06
N ALA A 1030 -19.05 11.40 -42.09
CA ALA A 1030 -18.81 12.81 -42.36
C ALA A 1030 -20.14 13.57 -42.47
N GLY A 1031 -20.29 14.64 -41.71
CA GLY A 1031 -21.52 15.42 -41.56
C GLY A 1031 -22.32 15.13 -40.29
N ASP A 1032 -22.09 13.98 -39.64
CA ASP A 1032 -22.81 13.64 -38.41
C ASP A 1032 -22.58 14.66 -37.30
N LYS A 1033 -23.63 14.88 -36.51
CA LYS A 1033 -23.59 15.70 -35.31
C LYS A 1033 -23.35 14.82 -34.10
N TYR A 1034 -22.47 15.28 -33.22
CA TYR A 1034 -22.04 14.56 -32.03
C TYR A 1034 -22.00 15.54 -30.85
N ILE A 1035 -22.58 15.17 -29.71
CA ILE A 1035 -22.53 15.99 -28.49
C ILE A 1035 -21.56 15.36 -27.50
N HIS A 1036 -20.42 15.98 -27.25
CA HIS A 1036 -19.48 15.50 -26.24
C HIS A 1036 -19.99 15.84 -24.83
N GLY A 1037 -19.62 15.02 -23.85
CA GLY A 1037 -20.26 15.01 -22.52
C GLY A 1037 -19.63 15.91 -21.47
N TYR A 1038 -18.80 16.88 -21.84
CA TYR A 1038 -18.14 17.79 -20.90
C TYR A 1038 -18.42 19.25 -21.28
N SER A 1039 -18.30 20.18 -20.32
CA SER A 1039 -18.75 21.56 -20.52
C SER A 1039 -17.86 22.39 -21.45
N ASP A 1040 -16.63 21.96 -21.73
CA ASP A 1040 -15.72 22.59 -22.68
C ASP A 1040 -15.01 21.55 -23.56
N HIS A 1041 -14.44 22.04 -24.65
CA HIS A 1041 -13.47 21.32 -25.44
C HIS A 1041 -12.33 22.25 -25.84
N LEU A 1042 -11.17 21.66 -26.11
CA LEU A 1042 -10.00 22.39 -26.58
C LEU A 1042 -9.90 22.34 -28.11
N LEU A 1043 -9.14 23.27 -28.66
CA LEU A 1043 -8.92 23.40 -30.09
C LEU A 1043 -7.44 23.05 -30.36
N PRO A 1044 -7.11 21.84 -30.85
CA PRO A 1044 -5.76 21.57 -31.36
C PRO A 1044 -5.49 22.40 -32.62
N GLU A 1045 -4.28 22.96 -32.73
CA GLU A 1045 -3.80 23.57 -33.97
C GLU A 1045 -3.34 22.45 -34.91
N PRO A 1046 -3.96 22.24 -36.08
CA PRO A 1046 -3.57 21.17 -36.98
C PRO A 1046 -2.10 21.29 -37.40
N GLY A 1047 -1.36 20.18 -37.37
CA GLY A 1047 -0.03 20.10 -37.96
C GLY A 1047 -0.07 19.93 -39.48
N LYS A 1048 1.09 20.04 -40.13
CA LYS A 1048 1.20 19.95 -41.61
C LYS A 1048 0.73 18.62 -42.21
N ASN A 1049 0.74 17.54 -41.43
CA ASN A 1049 0.31 16.20 -41.85
C ASN A 1049 -1.01 15.79 -41.20
N ALA A 1050 -1.72 16.75 -40.60
CA ALA A 1050 -2.95 16.49 -39.87
C ALA A 1050 -4.14 16.37 -40.81
N GLU A 1051 -5.02 15.42 -40.53
CA GLU A 1051 -6.39 15.41 -40.98
C GLU A 1051 -7.33 15.85 -39.86
N ILE A 1052 -8.33 16.66 -40.21
CA ILE A 1052 -9.35 17.15 -39.27
C ILE A 1052 -10.44 16.09 -39.17
N LEU A 1053 -10.63 15.51 -37.97
CA LEU A 1053 -11.62 14.48 -37.69
C LEU A 1053 -12.93 15.09 -37.21
N LEU A 1054 -12.86 16.08 -36.31
CA LEU A 1054 -14.01 16.77 -35.71
C LEU A 1054 -13.80 18.29 -35.77
N VAL A 1055 -14.89 19.03 -35.98
CA VAL A 1055 -14.92 20.49 -35.81
C VAL A 1055 -16.07 20.94 -34.90
N ASN A 1056 -15.94 22.11 -34.30
CA ASN A 1056 -17.03 22.76 -33.58
C ASN A 1056 -17.97 23.52 -34.54
N LYS A 1057 -18.97 24.27 -34.02
CA LYS A 1057 -19.90 25.05 -34.84
C LYS A 1057 -19.23 26.17 -35.64
N LEU A 1058 -18.08 26.64 -35.18
CA LEU A 1058 -17.26 27.64 -35.87
C LEU A 1058 -16.35 27.04 -36.95
N GLY A 1059 -16.42 25.72 -37.18
CA GLY A 1059 -15.56 25.03 -38.14
C GLY A 1059 -14.11 24.87 -37.68
N LYS A 1060 -13.79 25.20 -36.41
CA LYS A 1060 -12.45 25.03 -35.84
C LYS A 1060 -12.23 23.58 -35.46
N ALA A 1061 -11.01 23.07 -35.67
CA ALA A 1061 -10.67 21.70 -35.36
C ALA A 1061 -10.79 21.41 -33.85
N VAL A 1062 -11.45 20.31 -33.52
CA VAL A 1062 -11.56 19.78 -32.15
C VAL A 1062 -10.81 18.46 -32.04
N ALA A 1063 -10.80 17.64 -33.09
CA ALA A 1063 -9.94 16.47 -33.17
C ALA A 1063 -9.16 16.46 -34.48
N VAL A 1064 -7.86 16.22 -34.38
CA VAL A 1064 -6.95 16.03 -35.50
C VAL A 1064 -6.24 14.70 -35.37
N GLY A 1065 -5.98 14.03 -36.49
CA GLY A 1065 -5.23 12.78 -36.52
C GLY A 1065 -4.24 12.74 -37.67
N GLY A 1066 -3.37 11.74 -37.69
CA GLY A 1066 -2.56 11.45 -38.86
C GLY A 1066 -1.54 10.34 -38.62
N LYS A 1067 -0.90 9.92 -39.72
CA LYS A 1067 0.11 8.86 -39.68
C LYS A 1067 1.45 9.39 -39.19
N VAL A 1068 2.08 8.61 -38.31
CA VAL A 1068 3.47 8.83 -37.88
C VAL A 1068 4.17 7.47 -37.96
N GLY A 1069 5.14 7.35 -38.87
CA GLY A 1069 5.73 6.06 -39.21
C GLY A 1069 4.66 5.04 -39.61
N LYS A 1070 4.62 3.89 -38.93
CA LYS A 1070 3.61 2.85 -39.15
C LYS A 1070 2.34 3.05 -38.32
N GLY A 1071 2.35 3.92 -37.32
CA GLY A 1071 1.23 4.11 -36.40
C GLY A 1071 0.34 5.28 -36.75
N TYR A 1072 -0.52 5.61 -35.79
CA TYR A 1072 -1.51 6.66 -35.94
C TYR A 1072 -1.64 7.47 -34.64
N VAL A 1073 -1.64 8.79 -34.76
CA VAL A 1073 -1.73 9.69 -33.61
C VAL A 1073 -3.00 10.52 -33.72
N ILE A 1074 -3.71 10.68 -32.62
CA ILE A 1074 -4.88 11.55 -32.49
C ILE A 1074 -4.66 12.54 -31.35
N TYR A 1075 -4.95 13.81 -31.63
CA TYR A 1075 -5.13 14.85 -30.63
C TYR A 1075 -6.59 15.30 -30.67
N THR A 1076 -7.32 15.11 -29.57
CA THR A 1076 -8.69 15.61 -29.43
C THR A 1076 -8.80 16.53 -28.24
N GLY A 1077 -9.48 17.66 -28.40
CA GLY A 1077 -9.76 18.58 -27.32
C GLY A 1077 -10.87 18.13 -26.40
N GLU A 1078 -11.52 17.00 -26.70
CA GLU A 1078 -12.49 16.37 -25.81
C GLU A 1078 -11.82 15.75 -24.58
N ILE A 1079 -12.61 15.57 -23.53
CA ILE A 1079 -12.23 14.81 -22.34
C ILE A 1079 -13.19 13.63 -22.17
N PHE A 1080 -12.62 12.44 -22.08
CA PHE A 1080 -13.39 11.21 -21.94
C PHE A 1080 -13.40 10.75 -20.48
N GLY A 1081 -14.46 10.08 -20.06
CA GLY A 1081 -14.56 9.49 -18.73
C GLY A 1081 -14.65 10.51 -17.60
N LEU A 1082 -15.21 11.70 -17.85
CA LEU A 1082 -15.35 12.77 -16.87
C LEU A 1082 -16.78 13.32 -16.85
N SER A 1083 -17.34 13.51 -15.66
CA SER A 1083 -18.62 14.21 -15.48
C SER A 1083 -18.45 15.72 -15.50
N ASN A 1084 -19.53 16.48 -15.66
CA ASN A 1084 -19.51 17.96 -15.60
C ASN A 1084 -18.95 18.54 -14.27
N GLU A 1085 -18.84 17.71 -13.23
CA GLU A 1085 -18.24 18.08 -11.95
C GLU A 1085 -16.74 17.71 -11.84
N SER A 1086 -16.13 17.34 -12.97
CA SER A 1086 -14.73 16.89 -13.03
C SER A 1086 -14.44 15.62 -12.20
N ASN A 1087 -15.42 14.72 -12.08
CA ASN A 1087 -15.24 13.42 -11.43
C ASN A 1087 -15.11 12.30 -12.47
N ASP A 1088 -14.17 11.38 -12.28
CA ASP A 1088 -13.99 10.21 -13.14
C ASP A 1088 -15.31 9.40 -13.20
N SER A 1089 -15.82 9.15 -14.40
CA SER A 1089 -17.14 8.56 -14.62
C SER A 1089 -17.15 7.64 -15.84
N ASP A 1090 -17.98 6.61 -15.82
CA ASP A 1090 -18.18 5.73 -16.97
C ASP A 1090 -18.58 6.53 -18.23
N LEU A 1091 -18.05 6.12 -19.38
CA LEU A 1091 -18.41 6.66 -20.69
C LEU A 1091 -19.78 6.10 -21.11
N THR A 1092 -20.69 7.01 -21.49
CA THR A 1092 -22.04 6.66 -21.94
C THR A 1092 -22.38 7.30 -23.27
N GLY A 1093 -23.34 6.71 -23.99
CA GLY A 1093 -23.90 7.28 -25.21
C GLY A 1093 -22.85 7.50 -26.29
N ASP A 1094 -22.97 8.62 -27.00
CA ASP A 1094 -22.10 8.92 -28.14
C ASP A 1094 -20.67 9.25 -27.73
N ASN A 1095 -20.45 9.74 -26.51
CA ASN A 1095 -19.13 9.99 -25.95
C ASN A 1095 -18.30 8.68 -25.87
N TRP A 1096 -18.96 7.57 -25.48
CA TRP A 1096 -18.36 6.24 -25.53
C TRP A 1096 -18.14 5.76 -26.96
N LYS A 1097 -19.15 5.91 -27.84
CA LYS A 1097 -19.06 5.47 -29.24
C LYS A 1097 -17.91 6.19 -29.94
N MET A 1098 -17.76 7.49 -29.72
CA MET A 1098 -16.73 8.33 -30.33
C MET A 1098 -15.34 7.80 -29.98
N LEU A 1099 -15.02 7.65 -28.69
CA LEU A 1099 -13.71 7.13 -28.29
C LEU A 1099 -13.48 5.70 -28.80
N PHE A 1100 -14.49 4.83 -28.67
CA PHE A 1100 -14.44 3.45 -29.15
C PHE A 1100 -14.12 3.38 -30.65
N HIS A 1101 -14.79 4.19 -31.47
CA HIS A 1101 -14.56 4.25 -32.92
C HIS A 1101 -13.30 5.01 -33.30
N MET A 1102 -12.86 6.03 -32.55
CA MET A 1102 -11.56 6.68 -32.76
C MET A 1102 -10.40 5.69 -32.61
N ILE A 1103 -10.45 4.81 -31.61
CA ILE A 1103 -9.42 3.77 -31.41
C ILE A 1103 -9.38 2.82 -32.60
N ARG A 1104 -10.55 2.33 -33.04
CA ARG A 1104 -10.68 1.42 -34.19
C ARG A 1104 -10.24 2.09 -35.49
N TYR A 1105 -10.68 3.32 -35.72
CA TYR A 1105 -10.30 4.15 -36.85
C TYR A 1105 -8.78 4.33 -36.93
N ALA A 1106 -8.15 4.73 -35.82
CA ALA A 1106 -6.70 4.89 -35.74
C ALA A 1106 -5.99 3.56 -36.04
N LYS A 1107 -6.44 2.46 -35.43
CA LYS A 1107 -5.85 1.14 -35.64
C LYS A 1107 -5.95 0.66 -37.09
N LYS A 1108 -7.08 0.92 -37.76
CA LYS A 1108 -7.27 0.59 -39.19
C LYS A 1108 -6.35 1.39 -40.11
N ASN A 1109 -5.94 2.59 -39.69
CA ASN A 1109 -5.04 3.45 -40.44
C ASN A 1109 -3.55 3.17 -40.15
N CYS A 1110 -3.22 2.37 -39.13
CA CYS A 1110 -1.87 1.87 -38.95
C CYS A 1110 -1.47 0.95 -40.12
N THR A 1111 -0.21 1.03 -40.53
CA THR A 1111 0.33 0.09 -41.50
C THR A 1111 0.58 -1.23 -40.80
N LYS A 1112 0.00 -2.33 -41.32
CA LYS A 1112 0.23 -3.68 -40.76
C LYS A 1112 1.74 -3.95 -40.73
N ILE A 1113 2.24 -4.35 -39.56
CA ILE A 1113 3.63 -4.77 -39.36
C ILE A 1113 3.83 -6.15 -39.98
#